data_AF-A0AAD9Z3H3-F1
#
_entry.id   AF-A0AAD9Z3H3-F1
#
_cell.length_a   1.000
_cell.length_b   1.000
_cell.length_c   1.000
_cell.angle_alpha   90.00
_cell.angle_beta   90.00
_cell.angle_gamma   90.00
#
_symmetry.space_group_name_H-M   'P 1'
#
loop_
_entity.id
_entity.type
_entity.pdbx_description
1 polymer ?
#
loop_
_entity_poly.entity_id
_entity_poly.type
_entity_poly.pdbx_seq_one_letter_code
_entity_poly.pdbx_strand_id
1 'polypeptide(L)'
;MALGMKSRKVDNDTQDINVNDGLTTSTEEKTGYGYDPESNEKGGRKMSRIAGVIGESDDDSTLSVGRQLELEATNSIKYRTCSWQKTAALLFSEYICLAIMSFPYSYSVLGLVPGLIVTVVVAMSVLYTSLIVWEFCLRHPELRDVCDVGQMLYYGWTWVWYLTAAMFLLNNTFIQGLHVLTGAKYLNTMSGGAVCTVGFSAIWTVLSWVCSLPRTFDTLSKLATLSAFFTFLSVLLAAIFAGIEAHPEGYNTPNGGKTGLLTGNPIVLVIPAAGTSFVSGMNAFLNISYTFIGQITIPSFIAEMKNPKDFPKALWAVTICEIIVFSLVGAIVYVYTGTQYNTAPAFGSLGNELYKKVSFSFMIPTLIFLGVLYASVSARFVFFRIFEGTRHKGNHTVLGWATWAGILAATWIVAFIIAEVIPFFSDLLSLMSSLFDSFFGFIFWGTAYLRMRQADYGPGFITKRGIRGISGFILNVVIILIGLFMLTGGTYATCQSIVDNYNAGTVGGIFTCLRNSSDDASTKDGDLSRTALHDLHVENGGKMVPFGGFSMPVQYSDLSVGESHKWTREKASLFDVGHMVQHRLSGPGAEPFLETITPTSTASLQTNHSTLSCLLHSATGGIVDDTVITRLGPELFYIVTNAACKAKDVAYLSQQIQDRDTSHGALDWEVLDNWGLVALQGPLSAEILQRALETAGVQDVDLKSLYFGQCKHVSLNLVSTSNQDTPILISRGGYTGEDGFEISIPPSLTVPFTTHLLKAGGKERLRLAGLGARDSLRLEAGMCLYGHDLDDSTTPVEAGLSWIIHKDRRTAGGFHGDETILSQLRSKKDGGAPPKRRRVGLIVEGAPAREGTEIVDPGSGEKVGKVTSGCPSPTLGKNIAMGYIKPPLNKAGTAVEAVVRGKRRKAEVVKMPFVKSNYWKQAAGTSPG
;
A
#
# COMPACT_ATOMS: atom_id res chain seq x y z
N MET A 1 -52.38 -0.58 67.82
CA MET A 1 -53.57 -0.86 66.97
C MET A 1 -53.04 -1.23 65.59
N ALA A 2 -53.42 -2.30 64.88
CA ALA A 2 -54.19 -3.52 65.21
C ALA A 2 -54.13 -4.43 63.96
N LEU A 3 -53.93 -5.76 63.95
CA LEU A 3 -53.60 -6.81 64.95
C LEU A 3 -52.61 -7.82 64.27
N GLY A 4 -51.92 -8.73 64.96
CA GLY A 4 -51.78 -8.94 66.40
C GLY A 4 -50.84 -10.11 66.77
N MET A 5 -50.40 -10.12 68.03
CA MET A 5 -49.93 -11.26 68.85
C MET A 5 -48.66 -12.02 68.38
N LYS A 6 -47.48 -11.80 69.03
CA LYS A 6 -46.99 -12.40 70.31
C LYS A 6 -46.21 -13.72 70.05
N SER A 7 -45.16 -14.12 70.78
CA SER A 7 -44.26 -13.47 71.75
C SER A 7 -43.31 -14.53 72.36
N ARG A 8 -41.97 -14.30 72.40
CA ARG A 8 -40.99 -14.93 73.36
C ARG A 8 -40.81 -16.47 73.24
N LYS A 9 -39.76 -17.15 73.75
CA LYS A 9 -38.36 -16.88 74.20
C LYS A 9 -37.75 -18.29 74.48
N VAL A 10 -36.40 -18.47 74.44
CA VAL A 10 -35.61 -19.38 75.34
C VAL A 10 -35.87 -20.91 75.13
N ASP A 11 -34.92 -21.86 75.16
CA ASP A 11 -33.48 -21.91 75.50
C ASP A 11 -32.80 -23.15 74.84
N ASN A 12 -31.45 -23.24 74.95
CA ASN A 12 -30.55 -24.40 75.22
C ASN A 12 -30.99 -25.89 74.95
N ASP A 13 -30.10 -26.89 74.78
CA ASP A 13 -28.64 -26.97 74.98
C ASP A 13 -27.94 -28.09 74.16
N THR A 14 -26.60 -28.01 74.16
CA THR A 14 -25.53 -29.03 73.98
C THR A 14 -25.82 -30.56 73.91
N GLN A 15 -25.08 -31.26 73.03
CA GLN A 15 -23.89 -32.12 73.35
C GLN A 15 -23.73 -33.44 72.55
N ASP A 16 -22.48 -33.72 72.18
CA ASP A 16 -21.75 -35.00 71.92
C ASP A 16 -22.50 -36.32 71.65
N ILE A 17 -22.00 -37.10 70.68
CA ILE A 17 -21.29 -38.39 70.93
C ILE A 17 -20.63 -38.95 69.65
N ASN A 18 -19.62 -39.77 69.87
CA ASN A 18 -18.63 -40.35 68.94
C ASN A 18 -19.00 -41.82 68.57
N VAL A 19 -18.11 -42.53 67.86
CA VAL A 19 -17.93 -44.01 67.84
C VAL A 19 -18.61 -44.83 66.71
N ASN A 20 -17.74 -45.22 65.77
CA ASN A 20 -17.52 -46.54 65.16
C ASN A 20 -18.46 -47.23 64.13
N ASP A 21 -17.73 -47.89 63.20
CA ASP A 21 -17.87 -49.23 62.64
C ASP A 21 -19.19 -49.70 62.02
N GLY A 22 -19.10 -50.01 60.72
CA GLY A 22 -18.75 -51.41 60.43
C GLY A 22 -19.53 -52.12 59.32
N LEU A 23 -18.79 -52.93 58.56
CA LEU A 23 -19.27 -54.03 57.70
C LEU A 23 -20.15 -53.63 56.49
N THR A 24 -20.14 -54.30 55.34
CA THR A 24 -19.30 -55.38 54.76
C THR A 24 -19.62 -55.45 53.27
N THR A 25 -18.65 -55.75 52.41
CA THR A 25 -18.90 -56.55 51.20
C THR A 25 -17.75 -57.52 50.97
N SER A 26 -18.10 -58.70 50.48
CA SER A 26 -17.26 -59.90 50.42
C SER A 26 -16.75 -60.19 49.01
N THR A 27 -15.79 -61.13 48.92
CA THR A 27 -15.55 -62.06 47.79
C THR A 27 -15.21 -61.43 46.42
N GLU A 28 -13.94 -61.51 46.01
CA GLU A 28 -13.44 -62.50 45.01
C GLU A 28 -13.70 -62.05 43.55
N GLU A 29 -12.82 -62.25 42.56
CA GLU A 29 -11.45 -62.80 42.52
C GLU A 29 -10.80 -62.26 41.23
N LYS A 30 -9.48 -62.00 41.19
CA LYS A 30 -8.69 -62.05 39.94
C LYS A 30 -7.18 -62.01 40.16
N THR A 31 -6.58 -63.19 40.03
CA THR A 31 -5.31 -63.48 39.35
C THR A 31 -4.35 -62.29 39.14
N GLY A 32 -3.24 -62.28 39.88
CA GLY A 32 -2.22 -61.23 39.74
C GLY A 32 -1.20 -61.49 38.62
N TYR A 33 -0.30 -60.52 38.45
CA TYR A 33 1.14 -60.71 38.27
C TYR A 33 1.84 -59.48 38.86
N GLY A 34 2.85 -59.68 39.70
CA GLY A 34 3.40 -58.64 40.56
C GLY A 34 4.52 -57.80 39.94
N TYR A 35 4.75 -56.63 40.54
CA TYR A 35 6.06 -55.98 40.58
C TYR A 35 6.24 -55.25 41.92
N ASP A 36 7.42 -55.40 42.51
CA ASP A 36 7.73 -55.00 43.89
C ASP A 36 8.36 -53.59 43.92
N PRO A 37 7.91 -52.65 44.78
CA PRO A 37 8.37 -51.26 44.74
C PRO A 37 9.28 -50.89 45.91
N GLU A 38 10.60 -51.10 45.80
CA GLU A 38 11.55 -50.43 46.72
C GLU A 38 12.92 -50.11 46.09
N SER A 39 13.15 -48.82 45.80
CA SER A 39 14.44 -48.16 46.03
C SER A 39 14.43 -46.65 45.68
N ASN A 40 15.15 -45.88 46.50
CA ASN A 40 15.55 -44.48 46.34
C ASN A 40 14.49 -43.36 46.38
N GLU A 41 14.22 -42.92 47.62
CA GLU A 41 14.18 -41.49 47.90
C GLU A 41 15.49 -40.79 47.48
N LYS A 42 15.38 -39.65 46.78
CA LYS A 42 15.96 -38.32 47.12
C LYS A 42 16.11 -37.45 45.87
N GLY A 43 15.40 -36.32 45.84
CA GLY A 43 15.52 -35.34 44.75
C GLY A 43 14.25 -34.52 44.54
N GLY A 44 13.96 -33.60 45.47
CA GLY A 44 12.70 -32.86 45.46
C GLY A 44 12.56 -31.84 44.32
N ARG A 45 11.28 -31.55 43.99
CA ARG A 45 10.75 -30.40 43.24
C ARG A 45 10.41 -30.59 41.76
N LYS A 46 9.43 -31.46 41.49
CA LYS A 46 8.46 -31.25 40.39
C LYS A 46 7.06 -31.07 40.96
N MET A 47 6.39 -29.98 40.58
CA MET A 47 4.95 -29.83 40.80
C MET A 47 4.22 -30.78 39.86
N SER A 48 3.80 -31.94 40.36
CA SER A 48 2.80 -32.75 39.67
C SER A 48 1.41 -32.19 39.97
N ARG A 49 0.78 -31.64 38.93
CA ARG A 49 -0.68 -31.63 38.79
C ARG A 49 -0.99 -32.38 37.50
N ILE A 50 -2.19 -32.97 37.42
CA ILE A 50 -2.66 -33.85 36.33
C ILE A 50 -2.16 -35.30 36.47
N ALA A 51 -2.80 -36.03 37.39
CA ALA A 51 -3.01 -37.48 37.27
C ALA A 51 -4.32 -37.84 37.99
N GLY A 52 -5.25 -38.48 37.28
CA GLY A 52 -6.50 -39.02 37.84
C GLY A 52 -7.74 -38.13 37.69
N VAL A 53 -8.48 -38.31 36.58
CA VAL A 53 -9.90 -38.72 36.56
C VAL A 53 -10.15 -39.45 35.24
N ILE A 54 -10.38 -40.76 35.28
CA ILE A 54 -11.06 -41.53 34.23
C ILE A 54 -11.97 -42.53 34.95
N GLY A 55 -13.28 -42.42 34.72
CA GLY A 55 -14.32 -43.27 35.30
C GLY A 55 -15.68 -42.78 34.81
N GLU A 56 -16.46 -43.66 34.19
CA GLU A 56 -17.67 -43.31 33.42
C GLU A 56 -18.91 -43.09 34.30
N SER A 57 -19.71 -42.05 34.02
CA SER A 57 -21.19 -42.14 33.99
C SER A 57 -21.81 -40.91 33.30
N ASP A 58 -22.92 -41.11 32.59
CA ASP A 58 -23.54 -40.13 31.66
C ASP A 58 -24.28 -38.94 32.34
N ASP A 59 -24.06 -38.69 33.64
CA ASP A 59 -24.75 -37.64 34.42
C ASP A 59 -23.80 -36.51 34.91
N ASP A 60 -22.48 -36.68 34.76
CA ASP A 60 -21.45 -35.86 35.42
C ASP A 60 -21.22 -34.47 34.79
N SER A 61 -21.71 -34.24 33.55
CA SER A 61 -21.63 -32.92 32.88
C SER A 61 -22.46 -31.81 33.55
N THR A 62 -23.32 -32.20 34.48
CA THR A 62 -24.12 -31.32 35.33
C THR A 62 -23.45 -31.07 36.68
N LEU A 63 -22.70 -32.05 37.20
CA LEU A 63 -21.94 -31.95 38.46
C LEU A 63 -20.72 -31.03 38.35
N SER A 64 -19.95 -31.08 37.24
CA SER A 64 -18.71 -30.30 37.11
C SER A 64 -18.94 -28.77 37.17
N VAL A 65 -19.98 -28.28 36.48
CA VAL A 65 -20.37 -26.86 36.50
C VAL A 65 -20.97 -26.47 37.85
N GLY A 66 -21.76 -27.36 38.48
CA GLY A 66 -22.33 -27.14 39.82
C GLY A 66 -21.25 -26.99 40.90
N ARG A 67 -20.24 -27.87 40.88
CA ARG A 67 -19.13 -27.88 41.84
C ARG A 67 -18.23 -26.64 41.73
N GLN A 68 -18.06 -26.08 40.52
CA GLN A 68 -17.42 -24.77 40.33
C GLN A 68 -18.28 -23.61 40.88
N LEU A 69 -19.61 -23.66 40.70
CA LEU A 69 -20.51 -22.63 41.24
C LEU A 69 -20.53 -22.60 42.78
N GLU A 70 -20.40 -23.76 43.44
CA GLU A 70 -20.24 -23.83 44.91
C GLU A 70 -18.91 -23.26 45.38
N LEU A 71 -17.80 -23.56 44.69
CA LEU A 71 -16.47 -23.01 44.98
C LEU A 71 -16.38 -21.49 44.80
N GLU A 72 -17.22 -20.89 43.94
CA GLU A 72 -17.26 -19.45 43.70
C GLU A 72 -18.23 -18.69 44.64
N ALA A 73 -19.10 -19.39 45.38
CA ALA A 73 -20.18 -18.79 46.17
C ALA A 73 -19.69 -17.88 47.33
N THR A 74 -18.46 -18.07 47.79
CA THR A 74 -17.84 -17.37 48.93
C THR A 74 -16.94 -16.18 48.55
N ASN A 75 -16.73 -15.92 47.25
CA ASN A 75 -15.85 -14.83 46.80
C ASN A 75 -16.56 -13.46 46.78
N SER A 76 -15.85 -12.43 47.24
CA SER A 76 -16.34 -11.03 47.30
C SER A 76 -16.47 -10.35 45.93
N ILE A 77 -15.76 -10.85 44.92
CA ILE A 77 -15.89 -10.44 43.51
C ILE A 77 -16.63 -11.55 42.77
N LYS A 78 -17.80 -11.23 42.21
CA LYS A 78 -18.57 -12.17 41.39
C LYS A 78 -18.08 -12.11 39.95
N TYR A 79 -17.45 -13.18 39.47
CA TYR A 79 -16.85 -13.23 38.13
C TYR A 79 -17.88 -13.59 37.03
N ARG A 80 -18.87 -14.45 37.33
CA ARG A 80 -19.94 -14.83 36.38
C ARG A 80 -21.12 -13.86 36.41
N THR A 81 -20.95 -12.65 35.86
CA THR A 81 -22.00 -11.61 35.86
C THR A 81 -22.70 -11.42 34.51
N CYS A 82 -22.15 -11.97 33.43
CA CYS A 82 -22.65 -11.74 32.08
C CYS A 82 -23.82 -12.67 31.71
N SER A 83 -24.87 -12.15 31.06
CA SER A 83 -25.91 -12.97 30.42
C SER A 83 -25.59 -13.17 28.95
N TRP A 84 -26.23 -14.13 28.27
CA TRP A 84 -25.96 -14.36 26.85
C TRP A 84 -26.25 -13.13 25.96
N GLN A 85 -27.24 -12.30 26.31
CA GLN A 85 -27.51 -11.04 25.59
C GLN A 85 -26.38 -10.01 25.78
N LYS A 86 -25.83 -9.90 27.00
CA LYS A 86 -24.69 -9.03 27.27
C LYS A 86 -23.42 -9.56 26.60
N THR A 87 -23.24 -10.88 26.57
CA THR A 87 -22.14 -11.54 25.88
C THR A 87 -22.25 -11.33 24.37
N ALA A 88 -23.46 -11.42 23.80
CA ALA A 88 -23.73 -11.09 22.41
C ALA A 88 -23.37 -9.63 22.11
N ALA A 89 -23.79 -8.68 22.94
CA ALA A 89 -23.43 -7.26 22.77
C ALA A 89 -21.91 -6.99 22.87
N LEU A 90 -21.19 -7.75 23.72
CA LEU A 90 -19.74 -7.65 23.84
C LEU A 90 -19.01 -8.25 22.62
N LEU A 91 -19.38 -9.47 22.20
CA LEU A 91 -18.85 -10.08 20.97
C LEU A 91 -19.14 -9.18 19.76
N PHE A 92 -20.36 -8.66 19.64
CA PHE A 92 -20.75 -7.72 18.59
C PHE A 92 -19.91 -6.42 18.62
N SER A 93 -19.51 -5.95 19.80
CA SER A 93 -18.62 -4.78 19.93
C SER A 93 -17.16 -5.05 19.53
N GLU A 94 -16.73 -6.32 19.59
CA GLU A 94 -15.41 -6.76 19.18
C GLU A 94 -15.37 -7.05 17.68
N TYR A 95 -16.42 -7.70 17.15
CA TYR A 95 -16.46 -8.20 15.78
C TYR A 95 -16.99 -7.13 14.80
N ILE A 96 -18.01 -6.34 15.17
CA ILE A 96 -18.31 -5.06 14.49
C ILE A 96 -17.30 -4.01 14.98
N CYS A 97 -16.09 -4.17 14.46
CA CYS A 97 -14.98 -3.26 14.58
C CYS A 97 -14.78 -2.51 13.25
N LEU A 98 -13.70 -1.74 13.21
CA LEU A 98 -13.24 -0.99 12.05
C LEU A 98 -13.02 -1.86 10.78
N ALA A 99 -12.71 -3.15 10.91
CA ALA A 99 -12.33 -4.01 9.79
C ALA A 99 -13.45 -4.22 8.76
N ILE A 100 -14.73 -4.03 9.13
CA ILE A 100 -15.88 -4.01 8.19
C ILE A 100 -15.66 -3.04 7.02
N MET A 101 -14.93 -1.94 7.24
CA MET A 101 -14.67 -0.93 6.21
C MET A 101 -13.70 -1.40 5.11
N SER A 102 -13.21 -2.65 5.19
CA SER A 102 -12.47 -3.34 4.11
C SER A 102 -13.37 -4.14 3.15
N PHE A 103 -14.66 -4.34 3.48
CA PHE A 103 -15.58 -5.13 2.65
C PHE A 103 -15.86 -4.52 1.28
N PRO A 104 -16.10 -3.20 1.14
CA PRO A 104 -16.29 -2.57 -0.17
C PRO A 104 -15.08 -2.76 -1.10
N TYR A 105 -13.87 -2.55 -0.57
CA TYR A 105 -12.62 -2.85 -1.26
C TYR A 105 -12.53 -4.32 -1.68
N SER A 106 -12.84 -5.26 -0.78
CA SER A 106 -12.75 -6.70 -1.05
C SER A 106 -13.75 -7.14 -2.14
N TYR A 107 -14.96 -6.58 -2.14
CA TYR A 107 -15.94 -6.79 -3.21
C TYR A 107 -15.53 -6.14 -4.54
N SER A 108 -14.77 -5.04 -4.51
CA SER A 108 -14.17 -4.41 -5.70
C SER A 108 -13.06 -5.24 -6.37
N VAL A 109 -12.59 -6.32 -5.73
CA VAL A 109 -11.58 -7.25 -6.25
C VAL A 109 -12.20 -8.60 -6.62
N LEU A 110 -13.06 -9.14 -5.75
CA LEU A 110 -13.74 -10.43 -5.93
C LEU A 110 -14.99 -10.35 -6.83
N GLY A 111 -15.48 -9.14 -7.13
CA GLY A 111 -16.82 -8.93 -7.65
C GLY A 111 -17.89 -9.13 -6.57
N LEU A 112 -19.07 -8.52 -6.79
CA LEU A 112 -20.14 -8.49 -5.79
C LEU A 112 -20.63 -9.89 -5.39
N VAL A 113 -20.85 -10.79 -6.36
CA VAL A 113 -21.45 -12.10 -6.09
C VAL A 113 -20.47 -13.04 -5.39
N PRO A 114 -19.23 -13.26 -5.87
CA PRO A 114 -18.25 -14.07 -5.14
C PRO A 114 -17.85 -13.45 -3.80
N GLY A 115 -17.78 -12.11 -3.70
CA GLY A 115 -17.57 -11.42 -2.43
C GLY A 115 -18.62 -11.76 -1.38
N LEU A 116 -19.91 -11.65 -1.71
CA LEU A 116 -21.02 -12.02 -0.83
C LEU A 116 -21.02 -13.52 -0.47
N ILE A 117 -20.70 -14.40 -1.43
CA ILE A 117 -20.58 -15.85 -1.17
C ILE A 117 -19.44 -16.12 -0.19
N VAL A 118 -18.27 -15.51 -0.38
CA VAL A 118 -17.12 -15.63 0.52
C VAL A 118 -17.48 -15.14 1.93
N THR A 119 -18.12 -13.98 2.05
CA THR A 119 -18.63 -13.44 3.33
C THR A 119 -19.49 -14.46 4.09
N VAL A 120 -20.49 -15.07 3.43
CA VAL A 120 -21.36 -16.07 4.07
C VAL A 120 -20.60 -17.37 4.39
N VAL A 121 -19.79 -17.88 3.47
CA VAL A 121 -19.05 -19.16 3.65
C VAL A 121 -18.03 -19.05 4.79
N VAL A 122 -17.31 -17.92 4.88
CA VAL A 122 -16.38 -17.64 5.96
C VAL A 122 -17.12 -17.51 7.29
N ALA A 123 -18.17 -16.68 7.37
CA ALA A 123 -18.96 -16.50 8.59
C ALA A 123 -19.52 -17.83 9.13
N MET A 124 -20.05 -18.69 8.25
CA MET A 124 -20.55 -20.01 8.65
C MET A 124 -19.43 -20.98 9.09
N SER A 125 -18.24 -20.89 8.49
CA SER A 125 -17.07 -21.68 8.88
C SER A 125 -16.50 -21.25 10.23
N VAL A 126 -16.50 -19.94 10.49
CA VAL A 126 -16.12 -19.32 11.77
C VAL A 126 -17.13 -19.64 12.87
N LEU A 127 -18.43 -19.60 12.58
CA LEU A 127 -19.46 -20.02 13.52
C LEU A 127 -19.30 -21.50 13.88
N TYR A 128 -19.02 -22.36 12.90
CA TYR A 128 -18.75 -23.78 13.14
C TYR A 128 -17.55 -24.00 14.07
N THR A 129 -16.42 -23.35 13.81
CA THR A 129 -15.24 -23.45 14.69
C THR A 129 -15.46 -22.78 16.04
N SER A 130 -16.24 -21.71 16.13
CA SER A 130 -16.67 -21.06 17.38
C SER A 130 -17.52 -21.98 18.27
N LEU A 131 -18.39 -22.80 17.66
CA LEU A 131 -19.14 -23.84 18.38
C LEU A 131 -18.23 -24.98 18.86
N ILE A 132 -17.17 -25.32 18.11
CA ILE A 132 -16.13 -26.25 18.57
C ILE A 132 -15.38 -25.68 19.78
N VAL A 133 -15.01 -24.39 19.77
CA VAL A 133 -14.38 -23.72 20.92
C VAL A 133 -15.28 -23.84 22.16
N TRP A 134 -16.57 -23.58 21.99
CA TRP A 134 -17.54 -23.69 23.07
C TRP A 134 -17.68 -25.13 23.62
N GLU A 135 -17.80 -26.14 22.76
CA GLU A 135 -17.79 -27.55 23.19
C GLU A 135 -16.51 -27.90 23.96
N PHE A 136 -15.36 -27.39 23.53
CA PHE A 136 -14.06 -27.61 24.13
C PHE A 136 -13.94 -26.95 25.52
N CYS A 137 -14.35 -25.68 25.64
CA CYS A 137 -14.36 -24.95 26.92
C CYS A 137 -15.33 -25.56 27.94
N LEU A 138 -16.45 -26.15 27.52
CA LEU A 138 -17.35 -26.87 28.43
C LEU A 138 -16.76 -28.18 28.95
N ARG A 139 -15.88 -28.85 28.19
CA ARG A 139 -15.16 -30.06 28.61
C ARG A 139 -13.97 -29.76 29.52
N HIS A 140 -13.41 -28.56 29.37
CA HIS A 140 -12.20 -28.12 30.07
C HIS A 140 -12.41 -26.77 30.80
N PRO A 141 -13.23 -26.73 31.86
CA PRO A 141 -13.53 -25.50 32.61
C PRO A 141 -12.33 -24.92 33.39
N GLU A 142 -11.18 -25.61 33.38
CA GLU A 142 -9.89 -25.17 33.91
C GLU A 142 -9.14 -24.18 33.00
N LEU A 143 -9.46 -24.14 31.71
CA LEU A 143 -8.79 -23.29 30.72
C LEU A 143 -9.13 -21.82 30.95
N ARG A 144 -8.10 -20.95 30.95
CA ARG A 144 -8.26 -19.51 31.25
C ARG A 144 -7.98 -18.62 30.06
N ASP A 145 -7.02 -18.99 29.22
CA ASP A 145 -6.68 -18.27 28.01
C ASP A 145 -6.28 -19.24 26.87
N VAL A 146 -6.12 -18.68 25.66
CA VAL A 146 -5.83 -19.46 24.45
C VAL A 146 -4.48 -20.18 24.49
N CYS A 147 -3.55 -19.78 25.37
CA CYS A 147 -2.25 -20.44 25.50
C CYS A 147 -2.39 -21.81 26.19
N ASP A 148 -3.27 -21.88 27.19
CA ASP A 148 -3.63 -23.13 27.86
C ASP A 148 -4.30 -24.10 26.87
N VAL A 149 -5.20 -23.58 26.02
CA VAL A 149 -5.83 -24.33 24.90
C VAL A 149 -4.74 -24.89 23.99
N GLY A 150 -3.81 -24.05 23.52
CA GLY A 150 -2.72 -24.47 22.64
C GLY A 150 -1.85 -25.56 23.27
N GLN A 151 -1.48 -25.42 24.54
CA GLN A 151 -0.71 -26.45 25.25
C GLN A 151 -1.47 -27.78 25.34
N MET A 152 -2.74 -27.74 25.72
CA MET A 152 -3.56 -28.93 25.91
C MET A 152 -3.86 -29.64 24.57
N LEU A 153 -4.10 -28.86 23.50
CA LEU A 153 -4.29 -29.39 22.15
C LEU A 153 -3.07 -30.13 21.61
N TYR A 154 -1.84 -29.83 22.06
CA TYR A 154 -0.62 -30.47 21.55
C TYR A 154 0.12 -31.22 22.66
N TYR A 155 -0.54 -32.22 23.22
CA TYR A 155 0.02 -33.22 24.16
C TYR A 155 0.66 -32.62 25.43
N GLY A 156 0.21 -31.44 25.88
CA GLY A 156 0.73 -30.77 27.08
C GLY A 156 2.09 -30.10 26.88
N TRP A 157 2.61 -30.03 25.64
CA TRP A 157 3.96 -29.54 25.35
C TRP A 157 4.13 -28.05 25.69
N THR A 158 5.00 -27.76 26.65
CA THR A 158 5.22 -26.41 27.18
C THR A 158 5.75 -25.42 26.13
N TRP A 159 6.48 -25.86 25.11
CA TRP A 159 6.94 -24.98 24.03
C TRP A 159 5.77 -24.45 23.17
N VAL A 160 4.69 -25.24 23.01
CA VAL A 160 3.49 -24.82 22.29
C VAL A 160 2.76 -23.72 23.08
N TRP A 161 2.77 -23.81 24.41
CA TRP A 161 2.27 -22.72 25.26
C TRP A 161 3.01 -21.40 24.97
N TYR A 162 4.35 -21.43 24.92
CA TYR A 162 5.15 -20.23 24.63
C TYR A 162 4.96 -19.71 23.20
N LEU A 163 4.82 -20.59 22.20
CA LEU A 163 4.51 -20.20 20.82
C LEU A 163 3.14 -19.49 20.76
N THR A 164 2.11 -20.10 21.34
CA THR A 164 0.77 -19.51 21.39
C THR A 164 0.74 -18.20 22.16
N ALA A 165 1.50 -18.08 23.26
CA ALA A 165 1.65 -16.83 24.01
C ALA A 165 2.34 -15.73 23.19
N ALA A 166 3.36 -16.06 22.41
CA ALA A 166 4.01 -15.12 21.49
C ALA A 166 3.04 -14.66 20.40
N MET A 167 2.29 -15.59 19.78
CA MET A 167 1.26 -15.26 18.78
C MET A 167 0.13 -14.41 19.35
N PHE A 168 -0.34 -14.70 20.56
CA PHE A 168 -1.38 -13.94 21.26
C PHE A 168 -0.93 -12.49 21.52
N LEU A 169 0.29 -12.30 22.06
CA LEU A 169 0.84 -10.97 22.31
C LEU A 169 1.12 -10.22 21.00
N LEU A 170 1.61 -10.89 19.96
CA LEU A 170 1.81 -10.28 18.64
C LEU A 170 0.47 -9.86 18.03
N ASN A 171 -0.51 -10.76 17.93
CA ASN A 171 -1.84 -10.46 17.39
C ASN A 171 -2.45 -9.20 18.03
N ASN A 172 -2.49 -9.17 19.37
CA ASN A 172 -3.03 -8.03 20.11
C ASN A 172 -2.21 -6.73 19.91
N THR A 173 -0.92 -6.82 19.58
CA THR A 173 -0.05 -5.66 19.30
C THR A 173 -0.18 -5.20 17.85
N PHE A 174 -0.42 -6.11 16.91
CA PHE A 174 -0.83 -5.78 15.54
C PHE A 174 -2.21 -5.09 15.53
N ILE A 175 -3.17 -5.53 16.37
CA ILE A 175 -4.45 -4.81 16.56
C ILE A 175 -4.19 -3.38 17.07
N GLN A 176 -3.36 -3.20 18.10
CA GLN A 176 -2.95 -1.86 18.54
C GLN A 176 -2.36 -1.04 17.37
N GLY A 177 -1.53 -1.65 16.51
CA GLY A 177 -0.95 -1.00 15.32
C GLY A 177 -1.99 -0.57 14.29
N LEU A 178 -3.00 -1.40 14.00
CA LEU A 178 -4.13 -1.06 13.14
C LEU A 178 -4.92 0.16 13.66
N HIS A 179 -5.06 0.25 14.99
CA HIS A 179 -5.68 1.38 15.68
C HIS A 179 -4.81 2.65 15.64
N VAL A 180 -3.47 2.54 15.73
CA VAL A 180 -2.55 3.67 15.49
C VAL A 180 -2.66 4.17 14.05
N LEU A 181 -2.52 3.27 13.07
CA LEU A 181 -2.60 3.60 11.64
C LEU A 181 -3.92 4.31 11.31
N THR A 182 -5.05 3.77 11.77
CA THR A 182 -6.35 4.36 11.43
C THR A 182 -6.64 5.62 12.23
N GLY A 183 -6.15 5.72 13.47
CA GLY A 183 -6.13 6.98 14.22
C GLY A 183 -5.37 8.08 13.49
N ALA A 184 -4.22 7.74 12.87
CA ALA A 184 -3.47 8.66 12.03
C ALA A 184 -4.23 9.07 10.77
N LYS A 185 -4.85 8.11 10.05
CA LYS A 185 -5.74 8.41 8.90
C LYS A 185 -6.89 9.34 9.32
N TYR A 186 -7.54 9.08 10.46
CA TYR A 186 -8.61 9.92 10.99
C TYR A 186 -8.14 11.36 11.27
N LEU A 187 -7.03 11.54 12.01
CA LEU A 187 -6.49 12.87 12.30
C LEU A 187 -6.06 13.62 11.02
N ASN A 188 -5.53 12.90 10.02
CA ASN A 188 -5.19 13.45 8.72
C ASN A 188 -6.44 13.95 7.98
N THR A 189 -7.50 13.13 7.88
CA THR A 189 -8.80 13.51 7.30
C THR A 189 -9.40 14.74 8.00
N MET A 190 -9.39 14.78 9.33
CA MET A 190 -9.97 15.92 10.08
C MET A 190 -9.17 17.22 9.91
N SER A 191 -7.85 17.13 9.81
CA SER A 191 -6.95 18.30 9.74
C SER A 191 -6.60 18.77 8.33
N GLY A 192 -6.91 17.99 7.29
CA GLY A 192 -6.45 18.27 5.92
C GLY A 192 -4.94 18.12 5.76
N GLY A 193 -4.31 17.19 6.47
CA GLY A 193 -2.86 16.96 6.40
C GLY A 193 -2.03 18.12 6.98
N ALA A 194 -2.43 18.61 8.16
CA ALA A 194 -1.71 19.67 8.90
C ALA A 194 -0.40 19.18 9.56
N VAL A 195 -0.29 17.89 9.84
CA VAL A 195 0.92 17.19 10.29
C VAL A 195 1.13 15.99 9.37
N CYS A 196 2.37 15.51 9.21
CA CYS A 196 2.61 14.29 8.45
C CYS A 196 2.07 13.05 9.20
N THR A 197 1.75 11.97 8.47
CA THR A 197 1.10 10.77 9.01
C THR A 197 1.84 10.20 10.23
N VAL A 198 3.18 10.08 10.16
CA VAL A 198 4.05 9.64 11.27
C VAL A 198 3.81 10.43 12.56
N GLY A 199 3.60 11.74 12.45
CA GLY A 199 3.33 12.62 13.58
C GLY A 199 1.94 12.38 14.18
N PHE A 200 0.93 12.13 13.34
CA PHE A 200 -0.39 11.73 13.81
C PHE A 200 -0.41 10.32 14.42
N SER A 201 0.34 9.37 13.88
CA SER A 201 0.56 8.04 14.48
C SER A 201 1.16 8.17 15.87
N ALA A 202 2.18 9.03 16.05
CA ALA A 202 2.80 9.27 17.35
C ALA A 202 1.83 9.93 18.36
N ILE A 203 1.06 10.93 17.93
CA ILE A 203 0.02 11.57 18.75
C ILE A 203 -1.03 10.55 19.20
N TRP A 204 -1.53 9.73 18.27
CA TRP A 204 -2.54 8.71 18.57
C TRP A 204 -1.99 7.63 19.51
N THR A 205 -0.74 7.19 19.30
CA THR A 205 -0.06 6.23 20.18
C THR A 205 0.02 6.74 21.63
N VAL A 206 0.39 8.00 21.85
CA VAL A 206 0.45 8.60 23.19
C VAL A 206 -0.95 8.70 23.80
N LEU A 207 -1.96 9.11 23.03
CA LEU A 207 -3.36 9.15 23.48
C LEU A 207 -3.84 7.77 23.92
N SER A 208 -3.68 6.74 23.09
CA SER A 208 -4.12 5.38 23.40
C SER A 208 -3.33 4.75 24.55
N TRP A 209 -2.04 5.06 24.72
CA TRP A 209 -1.26 4.66 25.89
C TRP A 209 -1.84 5.24 27.19
N VAL A 210 -2.12 6.54 27.23
CA VAL A 210 -2.75 7.20 28.39
C VAL A 210 -4.13 6.60 28.69
N CYS A 211 -4.95 6.37 27.66
CA CYS A 211 -6.26 5.73 27.80
C CYS A 211 -6.17 4.25 28.26
N SER A 212 -5.01 3.60 28.14
CA SER A 212 -4.77 2.22 28.59
C SER A 212 -4.33 2.10 30.05
N LEU A 213 -4.00 3.21 30.73
CA LEU A 213 -3.55 3.18 32.13
C LEU A 213 -4.59 2.59 33.13
N PRO A 214 -5.92 2.79 32.99
CA PRO A 214 -6.92 2.17 33.88
C PRO A 214 -6.87 0.64 33.88
N ARG A 215 -6.90 0.02 35.06
CA ARG A 215 -6.76 -1.44 35.25
C ARG A 215 -8.07 -2.22 35.31
N THR A 216 -9.21 -1.54 35.43
CA THR A 216 -10.48 -2.15 35.89
C THR A 216 -11.44 -2.47 34.75
N PHE A 217 -11.80 -3.75 34.63
CA PHE A 217 -12.62 -4.26 33.53
C PHE A 217 -14.09 -3.81 33.54
N ASP A 218 -14.69 -3.46 34.69
CA ASP A 218 -16.07 -2.96 34.75
C ASP A 218 -16.27 -1.66 33.94
N THR A 219 -15.24 -0.82 33.88
CA THR A 219 -15.22 0.38 33.04
C THR A 219 -15.18 0.01 31.55
N LEU A 220 -14.41 -1.03 31.19
CA LEU A 220 -14.24 -1.49 29.80
C LEU A 220 -15.56 -2.04 29.22
N SER A 221 -16.33 -2.83 29.98
CA SER A 221 -17.61 -3.39 29.50
C SER A 221 -18.66 -2.33 29.13
N LYS A 222 -18.70 -1.21 29.87
CA LYS A 222 -19.60 -0.07 29.59
C LYS A 222 -19.13 0.70 28.35
N LEU A 223 -17.83 0.89 28.21
CA LEU A 223 -17.22 1.52 27.03
C LEU A 223 -17.36 0.65 25.77
N ALA A 224 -17.33 -0.68 25.89
CA ALA A 224 -17.56 -1.62 24.78
C ALA A 224 -18.94 -1.47 24.15
N THR A 225 -19.99 -1.45 24.99
CA THR A 225 -21.38 -1.25 24.51
C THR A 225 -21.53 0.11 23.82
N LEU A 226 -20.92 1.16 24.38
CA LEU A 226 -20.93 2.50 23.77
C LEU A 226 -20.18 2.50 22.43
N SER A 227 -18.99 1.90 22.40
CA SER A 227 -18.17 1.72 21.19
C SER A 227 -18.97 1.05 20.08
N ALA A 228 -19.62 -0.09 20.34
CA ALA A 228 -20.40 -0.84 19.35
C ALA A 228 -21.51 0.01 18.70
N PHE A 229 -22.25 0.78 19.51
CA PHE A 229 -23.30 1.67 19.04
C PHE A 229 -22.73 2.76 18.11
N PHE A 230 -21.60 3.35 18.50
CA PHE A 230 -20.89 4.36 17.72
C PHE A 230 -20.28 3.78 16.43
N THR A 231 -19.72 2.56 16.44
CA THR A 231 -19.31 1.83 15.24
C THR A 231 -20.48 1.63 14.28
N PHE A 232 -21.59 1.08 14.77
CA PHE A 232 -22.76 0.77 13.95
C PHE A 232 -23.34 2.04 13.32
N LEU A 233 -23.43 3.14 14.07
CA LEU A 233 -23.88 4.44 13.57
C LEU A 233 -22.91 5.02 12.53
N SER A 234 -21.60 4.96 12.77
CA SER A 234 -20.55 5.40 11.83
C SER A 234 -20.65 4.67 10.48
N VAL A 235 -20.77 3.35 10.55
CA VAL A 235 -20.89 2.44 9.40
C VAL A 235 -22.19 2.67 8.63
N LEU A 236 -23.32 2.80 9.33
CA LEU A 236 -24.63 3.08 8.73
C LEU A 236 -24.62 4.45 8.04
N LEU A 237 -24.04 5.47 8.67
CA LEU A 237 -23.87 6.79 8.05
C LEU A 237 -23.00 6.74 6.80
N ALA A 238 -21.89 6.00 6.81
CA ALA A 238 -21.06 5.84 5.60
C ALA A 238 -21.84 5.18 4.44
N ALA A 239 -22.62 4.13 4.71
CA ALA A 239 -23.47 3.48 3.70
C ALA A 239 -24.59 4.39 3.19
N ILE A 240 -25.24 5.17 4.06
CA ILE A 240 -26.25 6.16 3.67
C ILE A 240 -25.61 7.26 2.82
N PHE A 241 -24.48 7.81 3.26
CA PHE A 241 -23.79 8.91 2.57
C PHE A 241 -23.29 8.52 1.18
N ALA A 242 -22.71 7.33 1.02
CA ALA A 242 -22.37 6.79 -0.31
C ALA A 242 -23.62 6.69 -1.20
N GLY A 243 -24.77 6.32 -0.64
CA GLY A 243 -26.03 6.19 -1.38
C GLY A 243 -26.77 7.49 -1.70
N ILE A 244 -26.41 8.63 -1.10
CA ILE A 244 -27.06 9.94 -1.35
C ILE A 244 -26.14 10.99 -1.97
N GLU A 245 -24.81 10.81 -1.93
CA GLU A 245 -23.91 11.71 -2.62
C GLU A 245 -24.01 11.54 -4.14
N ALA A 246 -23.86 12.64 -4.88
CA ALA A 246 -23.99 12.59 -6.33
C ALA A 246 -22.94 11.67 -6.97
N HIS A 247 -21.72 11.71 -6.44
CA HIS A 247 -20.55 11.00 -6.94
C HIS A 247 -19.56 10.71 -5.78
N PRO A 248 -18.79 9.61 -5.85
CA PRO A 248 -17.78 9.27 -4.84
C PRO A 248 -16.54 10.18 -4.88
N GLU A 249 -15.66 10.02 -3.89
CA GLU A 249 -14.34 10.66 -3.89
C GLU A 249 -13.54 10.21 -5.12
N GLY A 250 -12.79 11.12 -5.73
CA GLY A 250 -12.07 10.83 -6.97
C GLY A 250 -12.89 11.01 -8.26
N TYR A 251 -14.19 11.31 -8.23
CA TYR A 251 -15.03 11.43 -9.45
C TYR A 251 -14.95 12.77 -10.16
N ASN A 252 -14.69 12.73 -11.47
CA ASN A 252 -14.71 13.88 -12.36
C ASN A 252 -16.04 14.01 -13.09
N THR A 253 -16.70 15.16 -12.95
CA THR A 253 -17.85 15.49 -13.82
C THR A 253 -17.36 15.89 -15.21
N PRO A 254 -18.09 15.58 -16.30
CA PRO A 254 -17.63 15.86 -17.67
C PRO A 254 -17.29 17.33 -17.98
N ASN A 255 -17.77 18.27 -17.16
CA ASN A 255 -17.52 19.72 -17.27
C ASN A 255 -16.70 20.27 -16.08
N GLY A 256 -16.13 19.41 -15.23
CA GLY A 256 -15.67 19.75 -13.88
C GLY A 256 -14.29 20.39 -13.76
N GLY A 257 -13.45 20.31 -14.81
CA GLY A 257 -12.14 20.99 -14.87
C GLY A 257 -11.09 20.54 -13.84
N LYS A 258 -11.36 19.51 -13.03
CA LYS A 258 -10.43 19.01 -12.01
C LYS A 258 -9.58 17.88 -12.59
N THR A 259 -8.29 18.13 -12.74
CA THR A 259 -7.30 17.14 -13.18
C THR A 259 -6.98 16.14 -12.06
N GLY A 260 -6.76 14.87 -12.41
CA GLY A 260 -6.45 13.81 -11.43
C GLY A 260 -7.67 13.14 -10.78
N LEU A 261 -8.86 13.27 -11.39
CA LEU A 261 -10.08 12.57 -10.99
C LEU A 261 -10.50 11.58 -12.09
N LEU A 262 -10.84 10.36 -11.69
CA LEU A 262 -11.44 9.30 -12.48
C LEU A 262 -12.68 9.79 -13.24
N THR A 263 -12.79 9.43 -14.52
CA THR A 263 -13.94 9.79 -15.35
C THR A 263 -14.94 8.63 -15.46
N GLY A 264 -16.21 8.89 -15.14
CA GLY A 264 -17.33 8.01 -15.45
C GLY A 264 -17.96 7.28 -14.26
N ASN A 265 -19.22 6.87 -14.42
CA ASN A 265 -20.04 6.33 -13.34
C ASN A 265 -19.40 5.09 -12.66
N PRO A 266 -19.64 4.89 -11.35
CA PRO A 266 -19.21 3.72 -10.58
C PRO A 266 -19.41 2.38 -11.31
N ILE A 267 -18.31 1.70 -11.66
CA ILE A 267 -18.38 0.39 -12.32
C ILE A 267 -18.53 -0.71 -11.27
N VAL A 268 -19.68 -1.35 -11.21
CA VAL A 268 -19.93 -2.50 -10.33
C VAL A 268 -19.68 -3.80 -11.09
N LEU A 269 -18.63 -4.54 -10.71
CA LEU A 269 -18.35 -5.87 -11.25
C LEU A 269 -19.10 -6.94 -10.45
N VAL A 270 -19.83 -7.81 -11.15
CA VAL A 270 -20.57 -8.95 -10.56
C VAL A 270 -19.63 -10.09 -10.17
N ILE A 271 -18.58 -10.30 -10.97
CA ILE A 271 -17.51 -11.31 -10.84
C ILE A 271 -16.14 -10.60 -10.93
N PRO A 272 -15.00 -11.24 -10.58
CA PRO A 272 -13.68 -10.59 -10.66
C PRO A 272 -13.38 -10.10 -12.08
N ALA A 273 -12.59 -9.03 -12.18
CA ALA A 273 -12.06 -8.56 -13.45
C ALA A 273 -11.17 -9.65 -14.10
N ALA A 274 -11.16 -9.69 -15.43
CA ALA A 274 -10.19 -10.52 -16.15
C ALA A 274 -8.77 -10.05 -15.81
N GLY A 275 -7.93 -10.96 -15.32
CA GLY A 275 -6.57 -10.63 -14.85
C GLY A 275 -6.44 -10.34 -13.34
N THR A 276 -7.50 -10.43 -12.53
CA THR A 276 -7.38 -10.40 -11.06
C THR A 276 -6.33 -11.41 -10.60
N SER A 277 -5.28 -10.93 -9.93
CA SER A 277 -4.14 -11.75 -9.54
C SER A 277 -4.44 -12.61 -8.30
N PHE A 278 -3.64 -13.66 -8.10
CA PHE A 278 -3.68 -14.44 -6.86
C PHE A 278 -3.46 -13.55 -5.62
N VAL A 279 -2.54 -12.59 -5.71
CA VAL A 279 -2.18 -11.67 -4.61
C VAL A 279 -3.39 -10.84 -4.19
N SER A 280 -4.05 -10.15 -5.14
CA SER A 280 -5.19 -9.29 -4.83
C SER A 280 -6.41 -10.10 -4.39
N GLY A 281 -6.70 -11.23 -5.05
CA GLY A 281 -7.80 -12.13 -4.66
C GLY A 281 -7.63 -12.71 -3.26
N MET A 282 -6.41 -13.11 -2.88
CA MET A 282 -6.11 -13.65 -1.56
C MET A 282 -6.16 -12.57 -0.46
N ASN A 283 -5.68 -11.34 -0.74
CA ASN A 283 -5.78 -10.19 0.17
C ASN A 283 -7.26 -9.86 0.48
N ALA A 284 -8.10 -9.77 -0.55
CA ALA A 284 -9.55 -9.57 -0.39
C ALA A 284 -10.24 -10.68 0.41
N PHE A 285 -9.82 -11.95 0.25
CA PHE A 285 -10.31 -13.06 1.07
C PHE A 285 -9.85 -12.97 2.53
N LEU A 286 -8.60 -12.59 2.79
CA LEU A 286 -8.04 -12.46 4.14
C LEU A 286 -8.67 -11.30 4.92
N ASN A 287 -8.95 -10.17 4.27
CA ASN A 287 -9.71 -9.05 4.86
C ASN A 287 -11.09 -9.47 5.40
N ILE A 288 -11.85 -10.19 4.58
CA ILE A 288 -13.16 -10.74 4.97
C ILE A 288 -12.97 -11.75 6.11
N SER A 289 -11.97 -12.63 6.00
CA SER A 289 -11.65 -13.65 7.02
C SER A 289 -11.36 -13.03 8.39
N TYR A 290 -10.48 -12.03 8.43
CA TYR A 290 -10.09 -11.32 9.64
C TYR A 290 -11.29 -10.79 10.43
N THR A 291 -12.24 -10.17 9.72
CA THR A 291 -13.34 -9.46 10.35
C THR A 291 -14.32 -10.38 11.08
N PHE A 292 -14.34 -11.68 10.77
CA PHE A 292 -15.15 -12.67 11.47
C PHE A 292 -14.41 -13.40 12.61
N ILE A 293 -13.07 -13.43 12.60
CA ILE A 293 -12.30 -14.36 13.44
C ILE A 293 -11.95 -13.74 14.80
N GLY A 294 -12.74 -14.08 15.81
CA GLY A 294 -12.58 -13.63 17.19
C GLY A 294 -12.47 -14.76 18.24
N GLN A 295 -12.29 -16.01 17.82
CA GLN A 295 -12.22 -17.18 18.70
C GLN A 295 -11.13 -17.10 19.79
N ILE A 296 -10.15 -16.19 19.64
CA ILE A 296 -9.08 -15.94 20.60
C ILE A 296 -9.59 -15.41 21.96
N THR A 297 -10.72 -14.69 21.99
CA THR A 297 -11.35 -14.13 23.21
C THR A 297 -12.50 -14.98 23.76
N ILE A 298 -13.04 -15.90 22.95
CA ILE A 298 -14.17 -16.77 23.32
C ILE A 298 -13.99 -17.48 24.67
N PRO A 299 -12.85 -18.12 25.01
CA PRO A 299 -12.67 -18.77 26.31
C PRO A 299 -12.86 -17.81 27.50
N SER A 300 -12.41 -16.57 27.37
CA SER A 300 -12.56 -15.54 28.39
C SER A 300 -14.03 -15.12 28.56
N PHE A 301 -14.78 -14.94 27.47
CA PHE A 301 -16.21 -14.62 27.55
C PHE A 301 -17.04 -15.76 28.16
N ILE A 302 -16.76 -17.01 27.77
CA ILE A 302 -17.45 -18.19 28.32
C ILE A 302 -17.25 -18.25 29.84
N ALA A 303 -16.03 -17.95 30.34
CA ALA A 303 -15.74 -17.92 31.78
C ALA A 303 -16.48 -16.82 32.55
N GLU A 304 -16.85 -15.70 31.92
CA GLU A 304 -17.62 -14.60 32.53
C GLU A 304 -19.15 -14.78 32.47
N MET A 305 -19.64 -15.81 31.76
CA MET A 305 -21.09 -16.09 31.66
C MET A 305 -21.68 -16.69 32.93
N LYS A 306 -22.87 -16.20 33.30
CA LYS A 306 -23.76 -16.84 34.30
C LYS A 306 -24.09 -18.29 33.96
N ASN A 307 -24.33 -18.56 32.68
CA ASN A 307 -24.60 -19.90 32.17
C ASN A 307 -23.81 -20.14 30.87
N PRO A 308 -22.63 -20.77 30.94
CA PRO A 308 -21.82 -21.14 29.76
C PRO A 308 -22.57 -21.94 28.68
N LYS A 309 -23.63 -22.69 29.04
CA LYS A 309 -24.43 -23.46 28.06
C LYS A 309 -25.28 -22.56 27.14
N ASP A 310 -25.48 -21.28 27.48
CA ASP A 310 -26.21 -20.32 26.63
C ASP A 310 -25.34 -19.62 25.58
N PHE A 311 -24.02 -19.79 25.59
CA PHE A 311 -23.10 -19.11 24.67
C PHE A 311 -23.44 -19.25 23.17
N PRO A 312 -23.91 -20.42 22.66
CA PRO A 312 -24.33 -20.55 21.26
C PRO A 312 -25.44 -19.57 20.85
N LYS A 313 -26.31 -19.15 21.78
CA LYS A 313 -27.35 -18.14 21.51
C LYS A 313 -26.74 -16.78 21.18
N ALA A 314 -25.63 -16.44 21.85
CA ALA A 314 -24.86 -15.24 21.56
C ALA A 314 -24.17 -15.36 20.19
N LEU A 315 -23.45 -16.46 19.94
CA LEU A 315 -22.77 -16.69 18.65
C LEU A 315 -23.74 -16.60 17.45
N TRP A 316 -24.87 -17.31 17.49
CA TRP A 316 -25.84 -17.27 16.39
C TRP A 316 -26.43 -15.87 16.17
N ALA A 317 -26.79 -15.16 17.24
CA ALA A 317 -27.34 -13.80 17.13
C ALA A 317 -26.33 -12.82 16.51
N VAL A 318 -25.06 -12.93 16.92
CA VAL A 318 -23.95 -12.10 16.45
C VAL A 318 -23.64 -12.41 14.98
N THR A 319 -23.39 -13.67 14.62
CA THR A 319 -23.07 -14.08 13.23
C THR A 319 -24.18 -13.73 12.25
N ILE A 320 -25.46 -13.91 12.61
CA ILE A 320 -26.58 -13.52 11.74
C ILE A 320 -26.59 -12.01 11.51
N CYS A 321 -26.34 -11.22 12.56
CA CYS A 321 -26.31 -9.77 12.45
C CYS A 321 -25.12 -9.29 11.60
N GLU A 322 -23.95 -9.90 11.76
CA GLU A 322 -22.75 -9.60 10.95
C GLU A 322 -22.92 -9.94 9.49
N ILE A 323 -23.43 -11.14 9.16
CA ILE A 323 -23.71 -11.50 7.76
C ILE A 323 -24.62 -10.46 7.12
N ILE A 324 -25.65 -9.99 7.83
CA ILE A 324 -26.57 -8.95 7.33
C ILE A 324 -25.84 -7.61 7.19
N VAL A 325 -25.22 -7.09 8.25
CA VAL A 325 -24.61 -5.76 8.29
C VAL A 325 -23.42 -5.66 7.33
N PHE A 326 -22.50 -6.64 7.35
CA PHE A 326 -21.30 -6.62 6.53
C PHE A 326 -21.63 -6.82 5.04
N SER A 327 -22.62 -7.67 4.73
CA SER A 327 -23.10 -7.81 3.34
C SER A 327 -23.77 -6.54 2.84
N LEU A 328 -24.68 -5.95 3.63
CA LEU A 328 -25.41 -4.74 3.22
C LEU A 328 -24.48 -3.54 3.10
N VAL A 329 -23.67 -3.24 4.11
CA VAL A 329 -22.72 -2.12 4.08
C VAL A 329 -21.70 -2.31 2.97
N GLY A 330 -21.09 -3.50 2.90
CA GLY A 330 -20.11 -3.84 1.88
C GLY A 330 -20.67 -3.67 0.47
N ALA A 331 -21.88 -4.18 0.21
CA ALA A 331 -22.53 -4.09 -1.08
C ALA A 331 -23.04 -2.68 -1.41
N ILE A 332 -23.67 -1.97 -0.47
CA ILE A 332 -24.19 -0.61 -0.70
C ILE A 332 -23.03 0.32 -1.03
N VAL A 333 -22.00 0.38 -0.17
CA VAL A 333 -20.85 1.27 -0.42
C VAL A 333 -20.18 0.88 -1.73
N TYR A 334 -19.93 -0.42 -2.00
CA TYR A 334 -19.34 -0.86 -3.28
C TYR A 334 -20.21 -0.55 -4.51
N VAL A 335 -21.54 -0.61 -4.41
CA VAL A 335 -22.43 -0.31 -5.56
C VAL A 335 -22.39 1.18 -5.90
N TYR A 336 -22.37 2.06 -4.90
CA TYR A 336 -22.37 3.51 -5.13
C TYR A 336 -20.97 4.11 -5.36
N THR A 337 -19.91 3.48 -4.87
CA THR A 337 -18.52 3.92 -5.11
C THR A 337 -17.88 3.17 -6.28
N GLY A 338 -18.26 1.92 -6.55
CA GLY A 338 -17.77 1.14 -7.70
C GLY A 338 -16.34 0.63 -7.56
N THR A 339 -15.85 0.00 -8.64
CA THR A 339 -14.56 -0.70 -8.66
C THR A 339 -13.37 0.24 -8.65
N GLN A 340 -13.53 1.44 -9.23
CA GLN A 340 -12.45 2.40 -9.42
C GLN A 340 -12.19 3.24 -8.17
N TYR A 341 -13.24 3.60 -7.43
CA TYR A 341 -13.20 4.62 -6.38
C TYR A 341 -13.15 4.04 -4.95
N ASN A 342 -12.88 2.74 -4.80
CA ASN A 342 -12.91 2.07 -3.49
C ASN A 342 -11.56 2.09 -2.78
N THR A 343 -11.54 2.71 -1.60
CA THR A 343 -10.39 2.79 -0.67
C THR A 343 -10.58 1.86 0.54
N ALA A 344 -9.50 1.62 1.30
CA ALA A 344 -9.58 0.91 2.58
C ALA A 344 -8.91 1.73 3.72
N PRO A 345 -9.64 2.10 4.80
CA PRO A 345 -11.07 1.89 5.03
C PRO A 345 -11.96 2.78 4.13
N ALA A 346 -13.10 2.25 3.70
CA ALA A 346 -13.98 2.88 2.71
C ALA A 346 -14.63 4.24 3.09
N PHE A 347 -14.28 4.84 4.24
CA PHE A 347 -14.55 6.26 4.49
C PHE A 347 -13.84 7.16 3.47
N GLY A 348 -12.66 6.75 2.97
CA GLY A 348 -11.92 7.49 1.96
C GLY A 348 -12.65 7.60 0.61
N SER A 349 -13.60 6.70 0.35
CA SER A 349 -14.38 6.65 -0.89
C SER A 349 -15.51 7.69 -0.95
N LEU A 350 -15.82 8.37 0.16
CA LEU A 350 -16.90 9.36 0.26
C LEU A 350 -16.44 10.73 -0.26
N GLY A 351 -17.03 11.22 -1.35
CA GLY A 351 -16.59 12.45 -2.02
C GLY A 351 -16.99 13.74 -1.29
N ASN A 352 -18.04 13.69 -0.49
CA ASN A 352 -18.43 14.84 0.33
C ASN A 352 -17.62 14.88 1.65
N GLU A 353 -16.76 15.89 1.77
CA GLU A 353 -15.94 16.16 2.96
C GLU A 353 -16.72 16.19 4.29
N LEU A 354 -17.95 16.71 4.31
CA LEU A 354 -18.77 16.71 5.52
C LEU A 354 -19.23 15.28 5.86
N TYR A 355 -19.69 14.53 4.87
CA TYR A 355 -20.14 13.14 5.05
C TYR A 355 -19.00 12.23 5.51
N LYS A 356 -17.82 12.37 4.88
CA LYS A 356 -16.56 11.73 5.25
C LYS A 356 -16.19 12.01 6.70
N LYS A 357 -16.10 13.29 7.10
CA LYS A 357 -15.71 13.71 8.46
C LYS A 357 -16.73 13.32 9.53
N VAL A 358 -18.04 13.43 9.24
CA VAL A 358 -19.10 13.05 10.18
C VAL A 358 -19.10 11.54 10.40
N SER A 359 -19.20 10.74 9.32
CA SER A 359 -19.23 9.27 9.44
C SER A 359 -17.99 8.73 10.15
N PHE A 360 -16.78 9.17 9.77
CA PHE A 360 -15.54 8.71 10.39
C PHE A 360 -15.40 9.17 11.85
N SER A 361 -15.92 10.36 12.23
CA SER A 361 -15.88 10.82 13.63
C SER A 361 -16.72 9.98 14.59
N PHE A 362 -17.80 9.34 14.13
CA PHE A 362 -18.52 8.37 14.97
C PHE A 362 -17.69 7.10 15.26
N MET A 363 -16.59 6.84 14.54
CA MET A 363 -15.69 5.71 14.83
C MET A 363 -14.73 5.98 16.00
N ILE A 364 -14.54 7.23 16.46
CA ILE A 364 -13.53 7.60 17.48
C ILE A 364 -13.60 6.74 18.75
N PRO A 365 -14.78 6.48 19.37
CA PRO A 365 -14.86 5.64 20.56
C PRO A 365 -14.26 4.25 20.30
N THR A 366 -14.53 3.67 19.14
CA THR A 366 -14.01 2.38 18.66
C THR A 366 -12.51 2.43 18.39
N LEU A 367 -12.03 3.49 17.71
CA LEU A 367 -10.60 3.66 17.41
C LEU A 367 -9.74 3.72 18.67
N ILE A 368 -10.26 4.30 19.76
CA ILE A 368 -9.55 4.36 21.05
C ILE A 368 -9.81 3.07 21.86
N PHE A 369 -11.06 2.67 22.02
CA PHE A 369 -11.45 1.62 22.97
C PHE A 369 -10.92 0.23 22.63
N LEU A 370 -11.00 -0.23 21.37
CA LEU A 370 -10.53 -1.58 21.01
C LEU A 370 -9.00 -1.69 21.15
N GLY A 371 -8.25 -0.71 20.65
CA GLY A 371 -6.80 -0.67 20.86
C GLY A 371 -6.40 -0.70 22.34
N VAL A 372 -7.09 0.09 23.18
CA VAL A 372 -6.95 0.10 24.64
C VAL A 372 -7.31 -1.26 25.27
N LEU A 373 -8.35 -1.94 24.79
CA LEU A 373 -8.78 -3.25 25.27
C LEU A 373 -7.68 -4.30 25.05
N TYR A 374 -7.18 -4.44 23.81
CA TYR A 374 -6.13 -5.42 23.50
C TYR A 374 -4.78 -5.08 24.15
N ALA A 375 -4.45 -3.79 24.32
CA ALA A 375 -3.32 -3.36 25.13
C ALA A 375 -3.47 -3.79 26.60
N SER A 376 -4.64 -3.56 27.20
CA SER A 376 -4.95 -3.89 28.60
C SER A 376 -4.97 -5.40 28.87
N VAL A 377 -5.52 -6.19 27.93
CA VAL A 377 -5.53 -7.65 27.97
C VAL A 377 -4.10 -8.20 27.92
N SER A 378 -3.27 -7.69 27.00
CA SER A 378 -1.86 -8.09 26.85
C SER A 378 -1.03 -7.69 28.07
N ALA A 379 -1.21 -6.45 28.57
CA ALA A 379 -0.53 -5.97 29.76
C ALA A 379 -0.90 -6.79 31.00
N ARG A 380 -2.18 -7.17 31.16
CA ARG A 380 -2.64 -8.06 32.24
C ARG A 380 -2.04 -9.46 32.13
N PHE A 381 -1.99 -10.04 30.93
CA PHE A 381 -1.38 -11.35 30.66
C PHE A 381 0.09 -11.39 31.12
N VAL A 382 0.86 -10.34 30.83
CA VAL A 382 2.27 -10.21 31.22
C VAL A 382 2.42 -9.85 32.71
N PHE A 383 1.71 -8.83 33.19
CA PHE A 383 1.82 -8.31 34.55
C PHE A 383 1.48 -9.37 35.62
N PHE A 384 0.45 -10.20 35.38
CA PHE A 384 0.06 -11.27 36.31
C PHE A 384 1.06 -12.43 36.40
N ARG A 385 1.89 -12.61 35.38
CA ARG A 385 2.96 -13.62 35.32
C ARG A 385 4.27 -13.08 35.93
N ILE A 386 4.59 -11.79 35.71
CA ILE A 386 5.73 -11.12 36.37
C ILE A 386 5.55 -11.07 37.89
N PHE A 387 4.35 -10.73 38.38
CA PHE A 387 4.09 -10.52 39.81
C PHE A 387 3.38 -11.69 40.51
N GLU A 388 3.43 -12.89 39.93
CA GLU A 388 2.85 -14.09 40.55
C GLU A 388 3.38 -14.32 41.96
N GLY A 389 2.47 -14.61 42.92
CA GLY A 389 2.82 -14.77 44.33
C GLY A 389 3.19 -13.48 45.10
N THR A 390 3.20 -12.30 44.46
CA THR A 390 3.64 -11.05 45.12
C THR A 390 2.49 -10.10 45.49
N ARG A 391 2.73 -9.23 46.48
CA ARG A 391 1.79 -8.17 46.88
C ARG A 391 1.46 -7.16 45.77
N HIS A 392 2.29 -7.08 44.73
CA HIS A 392 2.16 -6.09 43.64
C HIS A 392 1.07 -6.47 42.62
N LYS A 393 0.67 -7.76 42.57
CA LYS A 393 -0.39 -8.27 41.69
C LYS A 393 -1.77 -7.73 42.05
N GLY A 394 -2.06 -7.58 43.36
CA GLY A 394 -3.38 -7.17 43.88
C GLY A 394 -3.46 -5.75 44.45
N ASN A 395 -2.33 -5.12 44.84
CA ASN A 395 -2.34 -3.84 45.55
C ASN A 395 -1.79 -2.68 44.70
N HIS A 396 -2.35 -1.48 44.89
CA HIS A 396 -1.80 -0.25 44.35
C HIS A 396 -0.44 0.07 45.01
N THR A 397 0.63 -0.23 44.29
CA THR A 397 2.02 -0.01 44.73
C THR A 397 2.76 0.75 43.64
N VAL A 398 3.75 1.58 44.00
CA VAL A 398 4.53 2.37 43.02
C VAL A 398 5.20 1.45 41.99
N LEU A 399 5.88 0.38 42.43
CA LEU A 399 6.49 -0.61 41.55
C LEU A 399 5.46 -1.30 40.64
N GLY A 400 4.28 -1.65 41.18
CA GLY A 400 3.20 -2.22 40.39
C GLY A 400 2.68 -1.25 39.32
N TRP A 401 2.47 0.02 39.65
CA TRP A 401 2.03 1.06 38.72
C TRP A 401 3.07 1.37 37.64
N ALA A 402 4.34 1.54 38.02
CA ALA A 402 5.45 1.75 37.10
C ALA A 402 5.59 0.58 36.11
N THR A 403 5.54 -0.67 36.59
CA THR A 403 5.67 -1.84 35.71
C THR A 403 4.49 -1.97 34.74
N TRP A 404 3.26 -1.70 35.20
CA TRP A 404 2.07 -1.70 34.34
C TRP A 404 2.14 -0.64 33.24
N ALA A 405 2.47 0.61 33.59
CA ALA A 405 2.65 1.70 32.64
C ALA A 405 3.79 1.41 31.65
N GLY A 406 4.87 0.77 32.12
CA GLY A 406 6.01 0.35 31.29
C GLY A 406 5.67 -0.78 30.31
N ILE A 407 4.89 -1.79 30.72
CA ILE A 407 4.41 -2.84 29.80
C ILE A 407 3.53 -2.23 28.72
N LEU A 408 2.58 -1.36 29.09
CA LEU A 408 1.73 -0.66 28.14
C LEU A 408 2.53 0.25 27.20
N ALA A 409 3.53 0.96 27.70
CA ALA A 409 4.40 1.79 26.86
C ALA A 409 5.14 0.92 25.83
N ALA A 410 5.65 -0.24 26.25
CA ALA A 410 6.31 -1.17 25.35
C ALA A 410 5.39 -1.71 24.25
N THR A 411 4.15 -2.11 24.57
CA THR A 411 3.21 -2.60 23.54
C THR A 411 2.81 -1.50 22.57
N TRP A 412 2.53 -0.29 23.06
CA TRP A 412 2.17 0.85 22.20
C TRP A 412 3.34 1.35 21.33
N ILE A 413 4.59 1.29 21.80
CA ILE A 413 5.77 1.58 20.96
C ILE A 413 5.91 0.55 19.84
N VAL A 414 5.72 -0.74 20.11
CA VAL A 414 5.77 -1.79 19.07
C VAL A 414 4.59 -1.63 18.09
N ALA A 415 3.40 -1.30 18.58
CA ALA A 415 2.23 -1.00 17.75
C ALA A 415 2.47 0.18 16.79
N PHE A 416 3.08 1.27 17.28
CA PHE A 416 3.51 2.40 16.45
C PHE A 416 4.51 1.96 15.36
N ILE A 417 5.52 1.16 15.71
CA ILE A 417 6.48 0.63 14.72
C ILE A 417 5.76 -0.22 13.66
N ILE A 418 4.80 -1.07 14.04
CA ILE A 418 4.02 -1.88 13.08
C ILE A 418 3.22 -0.99 12.13
N ALA A 419 2.55 0.05 12.64
CA ALA A 419 1.77 0.98 11.83
C ALA A 419 2.61 1.73 10.78
N GLU A 420 3.86 2.06 11.11
CA GLU A 420 4.79 2.79 10.23
C GLU A 420 5.56 1.87 9.26
N VAL A 421 5.68 0.57 9.58
CA VAL A 421 6.26 -0.48 8.73
C VAL A 421 5.22 -1.08 7.76
N ILE A 422 3.93 -0.98 8.08
CA ILE A 422 2.82 -1.44 7.24
C ILE A 422 1.70 -0.37 7.26
N PRO A 423 1.88 0.77 6.57
CA PRO A 423 0.90 1.86 6.55
C PRO A 423 -0.32 1.58 5.66
N PHE A 424 -0.52 0.34 5.22
CA PHE A 424 -1.61 -0.09 4.36
C PHE A 424 -2.66 -0.83 5.17
N PHE A 425 -3.89 -0.29 5.23
CA PHE A 425 -4.95 -0.83 6.09
C PHE A 425 -5.36 -2.26 5.68
N SER A 426 -5.55 -2.50 4.38
CA SER A 426 -5.86 -3.83 3.82
C SER A 426 -4.75 -4.86 4.10
N ASP A 427 -3.49 -4.50 3.83
CA ASP A 427 -2.39 -5.45 4.01
C ASP A 427 -2.16 -5.78 5.49
N LEU A 428 -2.33 -4.80 6.39
CA LEU A 428 -2.19 -5.03 7.83
C LEU A 428 -3.23 -6.03 8.35
N LEU A 429 -4.50 -5.88 7.96
CA LEU A 429 -5.56 -6.85 8.25
C LEU A 429 -5.23 -8.24 7.69
N SER A 430 -4.82 -8.30 6.42
CA SER A 430 -4.50 -9.56 5.76
C SER A 430 -3.28 -10.27 6.36
N LEU A 431 -2.30 -9.52 6.88
CA LEU A 431 -1.11 -10.09 7.51
C LEU A 431 -1.46 -10.70 8.87
N MET A 432 -2.33 -10.02 9.62
CA MET A 432 -2.86 -10.55 10.87
C MET A 432 -3.65 -11.83 10.64
N SER A 433 -4.49 -11.87 9.60
CA SER A 433 -5.30 -13.05 9.31
C SER A 433 -4.46 -14.24 8.83
N SER A 434 -3.50 -14.00 7.95
CA SER A 434 -2.60 -15.06 7.50
C SER A 434 -1.73 -15.62 8.64
N LEU A 435 -1.18 -14.77 9.51
CA LEU A 435 -0.29 -15.21 10.59
C LEU A 435 -0.99 -15.79 11.84
N PHE A 436 -2.13 -15.23 12.24
CA PHE A 436 -2.77 -15.53 13.53
C PHE A 436 -4.10 -16.27 13.36
N ASP A 437 -4.99 -15.81 12.49
CA ASP A 437 -6.31 -16.43 12.28
C ASP A 437 -6.22 -17.81 11.62
N SER A 438 -5.18 -18.05 10.81
CA SER A 438 -4.84 -19.39 10.34
C SER A 438 -4.82 -20.43 11.47
N PHE A 439 -4.32 -20.05 12.65
CA PHE A 439 -4.36 -20.88 13.86
C PHE A 439 -5.62 -20.69 14.69
N PHE A 440 -5.92 -19.44 15.07
CA PHE A 440 -6.97 -19.10 16.01
C PHE A 440 -8.39 -19.16 15.43
N GLY A 441 -8.56 -19.12 14.11
CA GLY A 441 -9.83 -19.35 13.43
C GLY A 441 -10.01 -20.78 12.91
N PHE A 442 -8.91 -21.46 12.53
CA PHE A 442 -8.98 -22.73 11.78
C PHE A 442 -8.17 -23.89 12.38
N ILE A 443 -6.83 -23.87 12.35
CA ILE A 443 -5.99 -25.06 12.65
C ILE A 443 -6.25 -25.62 14.05
N PHE A 444 -6.34 -24.75 15.07
CA PHE A 444 -6.56 -25.20 16.45
C PHE A 444 -7.91 -25.90 16.61
N TRP A 445 -8.97 -25.39 15.98
CA TRP A 445 -10.33 -25.92 16.18
C TRP A 445 -10.62 -27.15 15.32
N GLY A 446 -10.06 -27.23 14.12
CA GLY A 446 -10.03 -28.49 13.37
C GLY A 446 -9.33 -29.60 14.16
N THR A 447 -8.20 -29.26 14.80
CA THR A 447 -7.47 -30.19 15.68
C THR A 447 -8.26 -30.53 16.96
N ALA A 448 -8.94 -29.55 17.55
CA ALA A 448 -9.77 -29.72 18.73
C ALA A 448 -10.94 -30.68 18.46
N TYR A 449 -11.63 -30.54 17.32
CA TYR A 449 -12.69 -31.46 16.91
C TYR A 449 -12.18 -32.89 16.81
N LEU A 450 -11.08 -33.10 16.07
CA LEU A 450 -10.51 -34.44 15.86
C LEU A 450 -10.13 -35.10 17.20
N ARG A 451 -9.49 -34.34 18.10
CA ARG A 451 -9.15 -34.82 19.45
C ARG A 451 -10.38 -35.10 20.31
N MET A 452 -11.36 -34.20 20.35
CA MET A 452 -12.59 -34.40 21.12
C MET A 452 -13.34 -35.65 20.65
N ARG A 453 -13.45 -35.89 19.34
CA ARG A 453 -14.17 -37.07 18.82
C ARG A 453 -13.36 -38.36 18.94
N GLN A 454 -12.03 -38.29 18.92
CA GLN A 454 -11.17 -39.42 19.27
C GLN A 454 -11.26 -39.77 20.77
N ALA A 455 -11.43 -38.78 21.66
CA ALA A 455 -11.68 -39.02 23.09
C ALA A 455 -13.08 -39.63 23.32
N ASP A 456 -14.13 -39.05 22.72
CA ASP A 456 -15.52 -39.49 22.87
C ASP A 456 -15.76 -40.95 22.42
N TYR A 457 -15.10 -41.39 21.34
CA TYR A 457 -15.43 -42.65 20.67
C TYR A 457 -14.22 -43.57 20.42
N GLY A 458 -13.01 -43.18 20.81
CA GLY A 458 -11.77 -43.90 20.56
C GLY A 458 -11.22 -43.76 19.12
N PRO A 459 -10.15 -44.50 18.77
CA PRO A 459 -9.46 -44.35 17.48
C PRO A 459 -10.33 -44.69 16.26
N GLY A 460 -11.42 -45.44 16.43
CA GLY A 460 -12.39 -45.76 15.38
C GLY A 460 -13.55 -44.77 15.25
N PHE A 461 -13.46 -43.53 15.76
CA PHE A 461 -14.61 -42.61 15.80
C PHE A 461 -15.26 -42.33 14.43
N ILE A 462 -14.47 -42.35 13.35
CA ILE A 462 -14.93 -42.10 11.99
C ILE A 462 -15.95 -43.17 11.56
N THR A 463 -15.61 -44.46 11.75
CA THR A 463 -16.49 -45.57 11.39
C THR A 463 -17.65 -45.71 12.38
N LYS A 464 -17.39 -45.55 13.69
CA LYS A 464 -18.42 -45.62 14.74
C LYS A 464 -19.54 -44.58 14.58
N ARG A 465 -19.25 -43.40 14.04
CA ARG A 465 -20.25 -42.35 13.78
C ARG A 465 -20.79 -42.37 12.34
N GLY A 466 -20.41 -43.36 11.52
CA GLY A 466 -20.83 -43.51 10.13
C GLY A 466 -20.67 -42.23 9.31
N ILE A 467 -21.71 -41.83 8.57
CA ILE A 467 -21.71 -40.65 7.71
C ILE A 467 -21.32 -39.37 8.48
N ARG A 468 -21.79 -39.19 9.73
CA ARG A 468 -21.45 -38.03 10.57
C ARG A 468 -19.98 -38.05 11.04
N GLY A 469 -19.37 -39.22 11.15
CA GLY A 469 -17.94 -39.38 11.43
C GLY A 469 -17.09 -39.00 10.23
N ILE A 470 -17.45 -39.52 9.05
CA ILE A 470 -16.77 -39.25 7.78
C ILE A 470 -16.87 -37.77 7.41
N SER A 471 -18.08 -37.18 7.40
CA SER A 471 -18.25 -35.76 7.03
C SER A 471 -17.58 -34.83 8.03
N GLY A 472 -17.68 -35.11 9.33
CA GLY A 472 -17.01 -34.35 10.38
C GLY A 472 -15.49 -34.43 10.28
N PHE A 473 -14.92 -35.59 9.96
CA PHE A 473 -13.49 -35.76 9.73
C PHE A 473 -13.03 -34.95 8.51
N ILE A 474 -13.68 -35.12 7.35
CA ILE A 474 -13.34 -34.42 6.11
C ILE A 474 -13.42 -32.91 6.30
N LEU A 475 -14.50 -32.39 6.89
CA LEU A 475 -14.69 -30.96 7.13
C LEU A 475 -13.56 -30.37 7.99
N ASN A 476 -13.14 -31.05 9.06
CA ASN A 476 -12.10 -30.54 9.94
C ASN A 476 -10.69 -30.67 9.35
N VAL A 477 -10.44 -31.68 8.50
CA VAL A 477 -9.22 -31.74 7.67
C VAL A 477 -9.19 -30.56 6.67
N VAL A 478 -10.31 -30.26 6.01
CA VAL A 478 -10.42 -29.10 5.10
C VAL A 478 -10.20 -27.78 5.86
N ILE A 479 -10.76 -27.62 7.06
CA ILE A 479 -10.51 -26.45 7.93
C ILE A 479 -9.03 -26.30 8.27
N ILE A 480 -8.33 -27.38 8.65
CA ILE A 480 -6.88 -27.34 8.90
C ILE A 480 -6.12 -26.94 7.63
N LEU A 481 -6.49 -27.48 6.47
CA LEU A 481 -5.87 -27.13 5.18
C LEU A 481 -6.12 -25.67 4.78
N ILE A 482 -7.31 -25.11 5.04
CA ILE A 482 -7.61 -23.68 4.85
C ILE A 482 -6.70 -22.82 5.73
N GLY A 483 -6.56 -23.16 7.02
CA GLY A 483 -5.65 -22.45 7.91
C GLY A 483 -4.18 -22.53 7.46
N LEU A 484 -3.71 -23.71 7.04
CA LEU A 484 -2.35 -23.87 6.49
C LEU A 484 -2.17 -23.09 5.17
N PHE A 485 -3.20 -22.98 4.35
CA PHE A 485 -3.19 -22.19 3.12
C PHE A 485 -3.16 -20.68 3.40
N MET A 486 -3.92 -20.20 4.39
CA MET A 486 -3.82 -18.81 4.90
C MET A 486 -2.41 -18.53 5.42
N LEU A 487 -1.83 -19.42 6.21
CA LEU A 487 -0.49 -19.26 6.77
C LEU A 487 0.63 -19.24 5.71
N THR A 488 0.44 -19.92 4.58
CA THR A 488 1.47 -20.05 3.53
C THR A 488 1.18 -19.14 2.34
N GLY A 489 0.18 -19.48 1.52
CA GLY A 489 -0.24 -18.69 0.37
C GLY A 489 -0.77 -17.31 0.74
N GLY A 490 -1.45 -17.20 1.88
CA GLY A 490 -1.92 -15.91 2.40
C GLY A 490 -0.78 -15.00 2.85
N THR A 491 0.13 -15.48 3.70
CA THR A 491 1.31 -14.70 4.12
C THR A 491 2.16 -14.29 2.92
N TYR A 492 2.37 -15.18 1.93
CA TYR A 492 3.04 -14.82 0.68
C TYR A 492 2.30 -13.69 -0.05
N ALA A 493 0.98 -13.82 -0.25
CA ALA A 493 0.18 -12.82 -0.94
C ALA A 493 0.24 -11.46 -0.23
N THR A 494 0.13 -11.43 1.10
CA THR A 494 0.20 -10.17 1.85
C THR A 494 1.59 -9.55 1.82
N CYS A 495 2.66 -10.33 2.02
CA CYS A 495 4.02 -9.81 1.89
C CYS A 495 4.30 -9.27 0.48
N GLN A 496 3.81 -9.94 -0.56
CA GLN A 496 3.93 -9.45 -1.94
C GLN A 496 3.12 -8.16 -2.15
N SER A 497 1.89 -8.08 -1.62
CA SER A 497 1.05 -6.88 -1.67
C SER A 497 1.71 -5.66 -1.02
N ILE A 498 2.31 -5.84 0.17
CA ILE A 498 3.07 -4.79 0.87
C ILE A 498 4.26 -4.33 0.01
N VAL A 499 5.00 -5.28 -0.59
CA VAL A 499 6.14 -4.98 -1.48
C VAL A 499 5.67 -4.25 -2.75
N ASP A 500 4.56 -4.66 -3.35
CA ASP A 500 4.00 -4.03 -4.55
C ASP A 500 3.51 -2.61 -4.25
N ASN A 501 2.86 -2.38 -3.11
CA ASN A 501 2.43 -1.05 -2.66
C ASN A 501 3.63 -0.12 -2.39
N TYR A 502 4.69 -0.61 -1.72
CA TYR A 502 5.93 0.18 -1.58
C TYR A 502 6.63 0.45 -2.92
N ASN A 503 6.66 -0.51 -3.85
CA ASN A 503 7.25 -0.33 -5.18
C ASN A 503 6.43 0.63 -6.06
N ALA A 504 5.12 0.71 -5.85
CA ALA A 504 4.23 1.66 -6.54
C ALA A 504 4.39 3.10 -6.04
N GLY A 505 5.07 3.31 -4.91
CA GLY A 505 5.30 4.64 -4.34
C GLY A 505 4.04 5.32 -3.79
N THR A 506 2.98 4.54 -3.50
CA THR A 506 1.70 5.05 -2.95
C THR A 506 1.86 5.63 -1.54
N VAL A 507 2.90 5.19 -0.83
CA VAL A 507 3.40 5.78 0.41
C VAL A 507 4.91 5.96 0.28
N GLY A 508 5.49 6.81 1.12
CA GLY A 508 6.94 6.96 1.18
C GLY A 508 7.61 5.76 1.88
N GLY A 509 8.94 5.81 2.04
CA GLY A 509 9.65 4.81 2.83
C GLY A 509 9.17 4.73 4.29
N ILE A 510 9.59 3.67 5.00
CA ILE A 510 9.30 3.47 6.43
C ILE A 510 9.68 4.72 7.23
N PHE A 511 8.76 5.21 8.09
CA PHE A 511 8.89 6.46 8.88
C PHE A 511 9.11 7.75 8.05
N THR A 512 8.63 7.84 6.80
CA THR A 512 8.73 9.08 6.01
C THR A 512 7.46 9.93 6.05
N CYS A 513 7.66 11.24 6.14
CA CYS A 513 6.58 12.23 6.04
C CYS A 513 6.21 12.53 4.57
N LEU A 514 5.48 11.63 3.89
CA LEU A 514 4.65 12.04 2.76
C LEU A 514 3.24 12.42 3.22
N ARG A 515 2.55 13.24 2.43
CA ARG A 515 1.14 13.59 2.64
C ARG A 515 0.25 12.49 2.10
N ASN A 516 -0.16 11.57 2.96
CA ASN A 516 -1.19 10.59 2.63
C ASN A 516 -2.58 11.25 2.71
N SER A 517 -2.92 12.12 1.76
CA SER A 517 -4.28 12.64 1.58
C SER A 517 -5.14 11.78 0.65
N SER A 518 -4.61 10.64 0.20
CA SER A 518 -5.24 9.67 -0.70
C SER A 518 -4.52 8.32 -0.60
N ASP A 519 -4.75 7.58 0.49
CA ASP A 519 -4.32 6.18 0.56
C ASP A 519 -5.20 5.30 -0.34
N ASP A 520 -4.59 4.24 -0.90
CA ASP A 520 -5.23 3.24 -1.77
C ASP A 520 -5.77 3.74 -3.11
N ALA A 521 -5.00 4.60 -3.78
CA ALA A 521 -4.88 4.49 -5.24
C ALA A 521 -4.10 3.20 -5.59
N SER A 522 -4.74 2.03 -5.41
CA SER A 522 -4.36 0.88 -6.24
C SER A 522 -4.70 1.30 -7.66
N THR A 523 -3.70 1.69 -8.46
CA THR A 523 -3.91 2.05 -9.87
C THR A 523 -4.21 0.78 -10.67
N LYS A 524 -5.43 0.27 -10.48
CA LYS A 524 -6.14 -0.57 -11.46
C LYS A 524 -6.11 0.21 -12.78
N ASP A 525 -6.05 -0.48 -13.93
CA ASP A 525 -5.96 0.10 -15.28
C ASP A 525 -7.10 1.07 -15.69
N GLY A 526 -8.04 1.38 -14.77
CA GLY A 526 -9.11 2.36 -14.93
C GLY A 526 -8.81 3.77 -14.39
N ASP A 527 -7.80 3.96 -13.53
CA ASP A 527 -7.45 5.28 -12.93
C ASP A 527 -6.27 5.98 -13.62
N LEU A 528 -5.99 5.54 -14.85
CA LEU A 528 -4.89 6.04 -15.63
C LEU A 528 -5.45 6.80 -16.82
N SER A 529 -5.01 8.06 -16.97
CA SER A 529 -5.32 8.84 -18.16
C SER A 529 -4.84 8.10 -19.41
N ARG A 530 -5.58 8.22 -20.51
CA ARG A 530 -5.28 7.54 -21.76
C ARG A 530 -4.86 8.55 -22.81
N THR A 531 -3.77 8.26 -23.52
CA THR A 531 -3.49 8.95 -24.77
C THR A 531 -4.52 8.51 -25.81
N ALA A 532 -4.70 9.29 -26.88
CA ALA A 532 -5.55 8.89 -27.99
C ALA A 532 -5.07 7.60 -28.69
N LEU A 533 -3.86 7.11 -28.39
CA LEU A 533 -3.28 5.88 -28.95
C LEU A 533 -3.42 4.65 -28.03
N HIS A 534 -4.11 4.76 -26.89
CA HIS A 534 -4.24 3.68 -25.90
C HIS A 534 -4.76 2.37 -26.51
N ASP A 535 -5.88 2.42 -27.23
CA ASP A 535 -6.46 1.23 -27.86
C ASP A 535 -5.52 0.64 -28.93
N LEU A 536 -4.84 1.49 -29.71
CA LEU A 536 -3.83 1.06 -30.70
C LEU A 536 -2.66 0.32 -30.05
N HIS A 537 -2.25 0.71 -28.83
CA HIS A 537 -1.22 -0.01 -28.07
C HIS A 537 -1.70 -1.39 -27.63
N VAL A 538 -2.92 -1.48 -27.11
CA VAL A 538 -3.54 -2.74 -26.67
C VAL A 538 -3.69 -3.71 -27.85
N GLU A 539 -4.19 -3.23 -28.99
CA GLU A 539 -4.31 -4.02 -30.24
C GLU A 539 -2.98 -4.57 -30.73
N ASN A 540 -1.88 -3.83 -30.54
CA ASN A 540 -0.53 -4.25 -30.92
C ASN A 540 0.21 -5.02 -29.81
N GLY A 541 -0.48 -5.45 -28.75
CA GLY A 541 0.10 -6.28 -27.68
C GLY A 541 0.97 -5.52 -26.69
N GLY A 542 0.73 -4.22 -26.52
CA GLY A 542 1.39 -3.38 -25.52
C GLY A 542 1.05 -3.82 -24.10
N LYS A 543 2.10 -4.08 -23.29
CA LYS A 543 1.96 -4.26 -21.85
C LYS A 543 1.83 -2.89 -21.19
N MET A 544 0.61 -2.50 -20.86
CA MET A 544 0.30 -1.22 -20.25
C MET A 544 0.72 -1.19 -18.78
N VAL A 545 1.19 -0.03 -18.30
CA VAL A 545 1.57 0.24 -16.91
C VAL A 545 1.24 1.69 -16.52
N PRO A 546 1.08 2.00 -15.23
CA PRO A 546 1.11 3.37 -14.72
C PRO A 546 2.43 4.09 -15.07
N PHE A 547 2.34 5.25 -15.71
CA PHE A 547 3.47 6.17 -15.89
C PHE A 547 3.00 7.62 -15.97
N GLY A 548 3.45 8.48 -15.04
CA GLY A 548 3.14 9.91 -15.05
C GLY A 548 1.64 10.24 -15.01
N GLY A 549 0.81 9.38 -14.40
CA GLY A 549 -0.66 9.51 -14.40
C GLY A 549 -1.38 8.91 -15.62
N PHE A 550 -0.64 8.29 -16.55
CA PHE A 550 -1.18 7.69 -17.77
C PHE A 550 -0.97 6.16 -17.85
N SER A 551 -1.80 5.49 -18.65
CA SER A 551 -1.68 4.06 -18.99
C SER A 551 -0.82 3.97 -20.25
N MET A 552 0.46 3.63 -20.07
CA MET A 552 1.47 3.69 -21.13
C MET A 552 2.11 2.31 -21.36
N PRO A 553 2.50 1.95 -22.59
CA PRO A 553 3.12 0.68 -22.89
C PRO A 553 4.58 0.65 -22.39
N VAL A 554 4.93 -0.28 -21.50
CA VAL A 554 6.32 -0.48 -21.04
C VAL A 554 7.14 -1.29 -22.04
N GLN A 555 6.50 -2.25 -22.72
CA GLN A 555 7.05 -3.13 -23.76
C GLN A 555 5.89 -3.68 -24.61
N TYR A 556 6.18 -4.28 -25.76
CA TYR A 556 5.21 -4.99 -26.60
C TYR A 556 5.49 -6.50 -26.57
N SER A 557 4.50 -7.32 -26.91
CA SER A 557 4.57 -8.79 -26.76
C SER A 557 5.54 -9.48 -27.72
N ASP A 558 5.99 -8.81 -28.77
CA ASP A 558 6.82 -9.37 -29.85
C ASP A 558 8.34 -9.18 -29.67
N LEU A 559 8.77 -8.32 -28.73
CA LEU A 559 10.18 -8.04 -28.42
C LEU A 559 10.39 -7.79 -26.92
N SER A 560 11.45 -8.36 -26.34
CA SER A 560 11.90 -7.93 -25.01
C SER A 560 12.42 -6.49 -25.05
N VAL A 561 12.52 -5.84 -23.89
CA VAL A 561 13.07 -4.47 -23.76
C VAL A 561 14.45 -4.32 -24.42
N GLY A 562 15.33 -5.33 -24.27
CA GLY A 562 16.67 -5.31 -24.85
C GLY A 562 16.68 -5.49 -26.37
N GLU A 563 15.74 -6.24 -26.94
CA GLU A 563 15.58 -6.40 -28.38
C GLU A 563 14.89 -5.19 -29.01
N SER A 564 13.89 -4.61 -28.34
CA SER A 564 13.23 -3.37 -28.73
C SER A 564 14.20 -2.19 -28.76
N HIS A 565 15.10 -2.09 -27.77
CA HIS A 565 16.23 -1.14 -27.78
C HIS A 565 17.11 -1.31 -29.03
N LYS A 566 17.58 -2.54 -29.31
CA LYS A 566 18.43 -2.81 -30.48
C LYS A 566 17.70 -2.53 -31.79
N TRP A 567 16.41 -2.85 -31.87
CA TRP A 567 15.57 -2.49 -33.01
C TRP A 567 15.54 -0.98 -33.26
N THR A 568 15.44 -0.14 -32.21
CA THR A 568 15.53 1.32 -32.39
C THR A 568 16.89 1.77 -32.92
N ARG A 569 18.00 1.17 -32.44
CA ARG A 569 19.37 1.44 -32.93
C ARG A 569 19.58 1.01 -34.38
N GLU A 570 18.99 -0.10 -34.79
CA GLU A 570 19.22 -0.71 -36.12
C GLU A 570 18.23 -0.25 -37.21
N LYS A 571 17.03 0.19 -36.83
CA LYS A 571 15.89 0.41 -37.75
C LYS A 571 15.10 1.67 -37.43
N ALA A 572 13.83 1.55 -37.05
CA ALA A 572 13.03 2.63 -36.51
C ALA A 572 11.98 2.10 -35.52
N SER A 573 11.72 2.89 -34.49
CA SER A 573 10.70 2.66 -33.47
C SER A 573 9.82 3.90 -33.33
N LEU A 574 8.53 3.67 -33.07
CA LEU A 574 7.56 4.71 -32.78
C LEU A 574 7.18 4.63 -31.29
N PHE A 575 7.46 5.70 -30.55
CA PHE A 575 7.11 5.85 -29.15
C PHE A 575 5.92 6.81 -29.01
N ASP A 576 4.95 6.47 -28.17
CA ASP A 576 3.91 7.40 -27.75
C ASP A 576 4.42 8.27 -26.60
N VAL A 577 4.44 9.58 -26.83
CA VAL A 577 4.80 10.62 -25.87
C VAL A 577 3.67 11.64 -25.67
N GLY A 578 2.44 11.33 -26.13
CA GLY A 578 1.25 12.19 -26.05
C GLY A 578 0.69 12.41 -24.63
N HIS A 579 1.34 11.81 -23.63
CA HIS A 579 1.11 12.09 -22.21
C HIS A 579 1.89 13.34 -21.73
N MET A 580 2.91 13.80 -22.48
CA MET A 580 3.63 15.04 -22.20
C MET A 580 2.75 16.27 -22.48
N VAL A 581 2.99 17.35 -21.74
CA VAL A 581 2.15 18.56 -21.83
C VAL A 581 2.67 19.46 -22.93
N GLN A 582 1.78 19.83 -23.85
CA GLN A 582 2.09 20.69 -24.97
C GLN A 582 1.49 22.08 -24.73
N HIS A 583 2.31 23.12 -24.86
CA HIS A 583 1.95 24.51 -24.59
C HIS A 583 2.23 25.39 -25.80
N ARG A 584 1.39 26.40 -26.02
CA ARG A 584 1.62 27.48 -26.98
C ARG A 584 1.60 28.81 -26.23
N LEU A 585 2.57 29.67 -26.53
CA LEU A 585 2.64 31.03 -25.99
C LEU A 585 2.76 32.01 -27.15
N SER A 586 1.94 33.06 -27.14
CA SER A 586 1.89 34.06 -28.21
C SER A 586 1.79 35.49 -27.72
N GLY A 587 2.22 36.42 -28.58
CA GLY A 587 2.22 37.87 -28.31
C GLY A 587 3.60 38.39 -27.87
N PRO A 588 3.78 39.73 -27.83
CA PRO A 588 5.07 40.37 -27.63
C PRO A 588 5.70 40.06 -26.27
N GLY A 589 4.89 39.73 -25.26
CA GLY A 589 5.36 39.33 -23.93
C GLY A 589 5.95 37.91 -23.86
N ALA A 590 5.83 37.09 -24.91
CA ALA A 590 6.22 35.68 -24.87
C ALA A 590 7.74 35.46 -24.80
N GLU A 591 8.53 36.21 -25.60
CA GLU A 591 9.99 36.09 -25.58
C GLU A 591 10.59 36.57 -24.24
N PRO A 592 10.27 37.78 -23.72
CA PRO A 592 10.76 38.24 -22.41
C PRO A 592 10.35 37.35 -21.24
N PHE A 593 9.14 36.76 -21.29
CA PHE A 593 8.68 35.80 -20.30
C PHE A 593 9.55 34.53 -20.27
N LEU A 594 9.83 33.93 -21.43
CA LEU A 594 10.69 32.75 -21.54
C LEU A 594 12.16 33.03 -21.19
N GLU A 595 12.66 34.22 -21.52
CA GLU A 595 13.99 34.70 -21.07
C GLU A 595 14.04 34.83 -19.53
N THR A 596 12.93 35.21 -18.88
CA THR A 596 12.87 35.37 -17.41
C THR A 596 12.87 34.02 -16.70
N ILE A 597 12.01 33.09 -17.10
CA ILE A 597 11.81 31.82 -16.37
C ILE A 597 12.79 30.72 -16.75
N THR A 598 13.60 30.91 -17.80
CA THR A 598 14.57 29.91 -18.30
C THR A 598 15.96 30.51 -18.54
N PRO A 599 17.04 29.71 -18.49
CA PRO A 599 18.41 30.19 -18.63
C PRO A 599 18.89 30.26 -20.10
N THR A 600 18.00 29.95 -21.06
CA THR A 600 18.33 29.83 -22.49
C THR A 600 17.93 31.10 -23.23
N SER A 601 18.79 31.59 -24.13
CA SER A 601 18.48 32.77 -24.96
C SER A 601 17.51 32.39 -26.07
N THR A 602 16.22 32.68 -25.86
CA THR A 602 15.16 32.52 -26.87
C THR A 602 15.22 33.63 -27.91
N ALA A 603 15.78 34.80 -27.59
CA ALA A 603 16.13 35.84 -28.56
C ALA A 603 17.15 35.33 -29.61
N SER A 604 18.10 34.47 -29.21
CA SER A 604 19.04 33.83 -30.14
C SER A 604 18.45 32.63 -30.90
N LEU A 605 17.27 32.13 -30.50
CA LEU A 605 16.61 30.99 -31.14
C LEU A 605 15.93 31.44 -32.44
N GLN A 606 16.36 30.88 -33.56
CA GLN A 606 15.78 31.15 -34.87
C GLN A 606 14.36 30.60 -34.97
N THR A 607 13.51 31.22 -35.79
CA THR A 607 12.21 30.67 -36.16
C THR A 607 12.36 29.27 -36.76
N ASN A 608 11.40 28.40 -36.47
CA ASN A 608 11.40 26.98 -36.78
C ASN A 608 12.56 26.17 -36.19
N HIS A 609 13.13 26.64 -35.07
CA HIS A 609 14.14 25.89 -34.32
C HIS A 609 13.71 25.60 -32.87
N SER A 610 14.20 24.48 -32.36
CA SER A 610 13.97 23.95 -31.01
C SER A 610 15.27 23.84 -30.22
N THR A 611 15.19 24.06 -28.91
CA THR A 611 16.30 23.88 -27.96
C THR A 611 15.82 23.29 -26.64
N LEU A 612 16.68 22.51 -25.97
CA LEU A 612 16.45 22.09 -24.60
C LEU A 612 16.68 23.28 -23.66
N SER A 613 15.84 23.41 -22.64
CA SER A 613 15.94 24.41 -21.58
C SER A 613 15.47 23.80 -20.25
N CYS A 614 15.46 24.62 -19.21
CA CYS A 614 14.87 24.28 -17.91
C CYS A 614 13.98 25.44 -17.44
N LEU A 615 12.83 25.12 -16.84
CA LEU A 615 12.08 26.06 -16.00
C LEU A 615 12.79 26.16 -14.63
N LEU A 616 12.99 27.36 -14.10
CA LEU A 616 13.84 27.58 -12.92
C LEU A 616 13.14 28.30 -11.75
N HIS A 617 13.42 27.85 -10.53
CA HIS A 617 13.03 28.55 -9.31
C HIS A 617 13.81 29.86 -9.16
N SER A 618 13.11 30.98 -9.01
CA SER A 618 13.69 32.33 -8.93
C SER A 618 14.71 32.49 -7.80
N ALA A 619 14.42 31.96 -6.62
CA ALA A 619 15.27 32.11 -5.43
C ALA A 619 16.48 31.17 -5.38
N THR A 620 16.46 30.02 -6.06
CA THR A 620 17.46 28.95 -5.89
C THR A 620 18.20 28.56 -7.17
N GLY A 621 17.63 28.83 -8.35
CA GLY A 621 18.12 28.28 -9.61
C GLY A 621 17.96 26.76 -9.74
N GLY A 622 17.15 26.14 -8.87
CA GLY A 622 16.75 24.75 -8.98
C GLY A 622 15.78 24.51 -10.14
N ILE A 623 15.80 23.31 -10.72
CA ILE A 623 15.01 22.98 -11.90
C ILE A 623 13.59 22.60 -11.50
N VAL A 624 12.62 23.41 -11.93
CA VAL A 624 11.19 23.10 -11.84
C VAL A 624 10.87 21.95 -12.80
N ASP A 625 11.26 22.04 -14.07
CA ASP A 625 11.19 20.95 -15.03
C ASP A 625 12.20 21.17 -16.18
N ASP A 626 12.60 20.12 -16.89
CA ASP A 626 13.29 20.26 -18.18
C ASP A 626 12.30 20.27 -19.35
N THR A 627 12.56 21.10 -20.35
CA THR A 627 11.57 21.42 -21.40
C THR A 627 12.22 21.70 -22.74
N VAL A 628 11.52 21.39 -23.84
CA VAL A 628 11.94 21.76 -25.20
C VAL A 628 11.18 23.00 -25.64
N ILE A 629 11.91 24.11 -25.83
CA ILE A 629 11.37 25.38 -26.35
C ILE A 629 11.56 25.41 -27.86
N THR A 630 10.49 25.65 -28.62
CA THR A 630 10.50 25.81 -30.07
C THR A 630 9.96 27.18 -30.44
N ARG A 631 10.68 27.95 -31.26
CA ARG A 631 10.19 29.21 -31.82
C ARG A 631 9.46 28.93 -33.14
N LEU A 632 8.17 29.19 -33.22
CA LEU A 632 7.35 28.99 -34.42
C LEU A 632 7.09 30.28 -35.21
N GLY A 633 7.34 31.44 -34.61
CA GLY A 633 7.24 32.74 -35.25
C GLY A 633 7.97 33.84 -34.46
N PRO A 634 7.86 35.11 -34.87
CA PRO A 634 8.46 36.23 -34.14
C PRO A 634 7.98 36.29 -32.68
N GLU A 635 6.67 36.13 -32.48
CA GLU A 635 5.98 36.20 -31.19
C GLU A 635 5.17 34.92 -30.93
N LEU A 636 5.67 33.76 -31.35
CA LEU A 636 4.97 32.47 -31.19
C LEU A 636 5.96 31.38 -30.80
N PHE A 637 5.73 30.77 -29.65
CA PHE A 637 6.53 29.69 -29.09
C PHE A 637 5.65 28.47 -28.78
N TYR A 638 6.25 27.30 -28.92
CA TYR A 638 5.70 26.01 -28.52
C TYR A 638 6.66 25.37 -27.52
N ILE A 639 6.14 24.95 -26.37
CA ILE A 639 6.91 24.28 -25.32
C ILE A 639 6.31 22.91 -25.00
N VAL A 640 7.18 21.95 -24.67
CA VAL A 640 6.78 20.63 -24.17
C VAL A 640 7.38 20.40 -22.79
N THR A 641 6.56 20.06 -21.78
CA THR A 641 6.99 19.73 -20.41
C THR A 641 6.62 18.29 -20.03
N ASN A 642 7.24 17.75 -18.98
CA ASN A 642 7.12 16.34 -18.62
C ASN A 642 5.72 15.99 -18.08
N ALA A 643 5.22 14.82 -18.48
CA ALA A 643 3.89 14.33 -18.11
C ALA A 643 3.65 14.28 -16.59
N ALA A 644 4.61 13.70 -15.85
CA ALA A 644 4.56 13.59 -14.39
C ALA A 644 4.60 14.95 -13.68
N CYS A 645 5.00 16.01 -14.38
CA CYS A 645 5.08 17.36 -13.85
C CYS A 645 3.84 18.21 -14.20
N LYS A 646 2.87 17.74 -15.02
CA LYS A 646 1.74 18.53 -15.55
C LYS A 646 1.10 19.49 -14.55
N ALA A 647 0.68 19.00 -13.38
CA ALA A 647 0.02 19.82 -12.37
C ALA A 647 0.95 20.91 -11.78
N LYS A 648 2.23 20.58 -11.58
CA LYS A 648 3.26 21.48 -11.07
C LYS A 648 3.63 22.55 -12.10
N ASP A 649 3.83 22.16 -13.35
CA ASP A 649 4.27 23.07 -14.42
C ASP A 649 3.15 24.03 -14.81
N VAL A 650 1.90 23.55 -14.91
CA VAL A 650 0.73 24.39 -15.17
C VAL A 650 0.54 25.40 -14.03
N ALA A 651 0.68 24.98 -12.77
CA ALA A 651 0.61 25.90 -11.63
C ALA A 651 1.76 26.94 -11.65
N TYR A 652 2.99 26.49 -11.91
CA TYR A 652 4.17 27.34 -12.01
C TYR A 652 4.03 28.37 -13.16
N LEU A 653 3.73 27.92 -14.38
CA LEU A 653 3.56 28.80 -15.54
C LEU A 653 2.41 29.79 -15.32
N SER A 654 1.26 29.34 -14.80
CA SER A 654 0.13 30.21 -14.46
C SER A 654 0.54 31.32 -13.49
N GLN A 655 1.27 30.98 -12.42
CA GLN A 655 1.75 31.97 -11.46
C GLN A 655 2.79 32.91 -12.07
N GLN A 656 3.78 32.41 -12.82
CA GLN A 656 4.77 33.28 -13.45
C GLN A 656 4.17 34.20 -14.51
N ILE A 657 3.11 33.77 -15.22
CA ILE A 657 2.37 34.63 -16.18
C ILE A 657 1.58 35.72 -15.44
N GLN A 658 1.06 35.44 -14.24
CA GLN A 658 0.40 36.42 -13.39
C GLN A 658 1.38 37.45 -12.80
N ASP A 659 2.56 37.00 -12.38
CA ASP A 659 3.57 37.82 -11.70
C ASP A 659 4.52 38.56 -12.67
N ARG A 660 4.38 38.37 -13.99
CA ARG A 660 5.28 38.93 -15.02
C ARG A 660 5.22 40.46 -15.13
N ASP A 661 6.29 41.05 -15.66
CA ASP A 661 6.21 42.43 -16.16
C ASP A 661 5.27 42.51 -17.38
N THR A 662 4.30 43.43 -17.26
CA THR A 662 3.30 43.72 -18.30
C THR A 662 3.74 44.83 -19.25
N SER A 663 4.85 45.53 -18.97
CA SER A 663 5.45 46.54 -19.86
C SER A 663 5.83 45.99 -21.24
N HIS A 664 6.15 44.69 -21.30
CA HIS A 664 6.47 43.95 -22.53
C HIS A 664 5.24 43.57 -23.38
N GLY A 665 4.03 44.00 -22.99
CA GLY A 665 2.80 43.80 -23.76
C GLY A 665 2.03 42.52 -23.43
N ALA A 666 1.14 42.12 -24.34
CA ALA A 666 0.26 40.97 -24.18
C ALA A 666 1.02 39.64 -24.24
N LEU A 667 0.50 38.65 -23.51
CA LEU A 667 0.96 37.27 -23.51
C LEU A 667 -0.26 36.36 -23.37
N ASP A 668 -0.54 35.59 -24.43
CA ASP A 668 -1.54 34.53 -24.41
C ASP A 668 -0.84 33.19 -24.19
N TRP A 669 -1.44 32.32 -23.38
CA TRP A 669 -0.94 30.97 -23.09
C TRP A 669 -2.07 29.95 -23.25
N GLU A 670 -1.80 28.92 -24.03
CA GLU A 670 -2.73 27.84 -24.37
C GLU A 670 -2.07 26.50 -24.03
N VAL A 671 -2.82 25.61 -23.38
CA VAL A 671 -2.45 24.19 -23.22
C VAL A 671 -3.16 23.40 -24.32
N LEU A 672 -2.40 22.66 -25.12
CA LEU A 672 -2.92 21.88 -26.25
C LEU A 672 -3.46 20.53 -25.78
N ASP A 673 -4.60 20.55 -25.07
CA ASP A 673 -5.22 19.33 -24.54
C ASP A 673 -5.70 18.37 -25.64
N ASN A 674 -5.55 17.07 -25.38
CA ASN A 674 -5.87 15.94 -26.27
C ASN A 674 -5.07 15.86 -27.60
N TRP A 675 -4.07 16.71 -27.80
CA TRP A 675 -3.15 16.58 -28.93
C TRP A 675 -2.26 15.35 -28.79
N GLY A 676 -2.06 14.62 -29.89
CA GLY A 676 -1.07 13.56 -29.96
C GLY A 676 0.35 14.11 -29.97
N LEU A 677 1.28 13.32 -29.44
CA LEU A 677 2.71 13.52 -29.64
C LEU A 677 3.36 12.14 -29.81
N VAL A 678 4.05 11.91 -30.93
CA VAL A 678 4.75 10.64 -31.19
C VAL A 678 6.20 10.90 -31.55
N ALA A 679 7.10 10.07 -31.04
CA ALA A 679 8.53 10.12 -31.35
C ALA A 679 8.91 8.94 -32.25
N LEU A 680 9.15 9.22 -33.53
CA LEU A 680 9.71 8.27 -34.50
C LEU A 680 11.24 8.35 -34.43
N GLN A 681 11.91 7.29 -33.98
CA GLN A 681 13.33 7.30 -33.62
C GLN A 681 14.07 6.12 -34.26
N GLY A 682 15.31 6.33 -34.70
CA GLY A 682 16.16 5.32 -35.34
C GLY A 682 16.59 5.71 -36.76
N PRO A 683 17.63 5.08 -37.32
CA PRO A 683 18.23 5.45 -38.61
C PRO A 683 17.27 5.41 -39.83
N LEU A 684 16.17 4.65 -39.78
CA LEU A 684 15.18 4.58 -40.87
C LEU A 684 14.03 5.61 -40.73
N SER A 685 14.01 6.39 -39.65
CA SER A 685 12.93 7.34 -39.33
C SER A 685 12.60 8.31 -40.47
N ALA A 686 13.62 8.95 -41.06
CA ALA A 686 13.43 9.93 -42.12
C ALA A 686 12.82 9.35 -43.40
N GLU A 687 13.29 8.17 -43.84
CA GLU A 687 12.74 7.47 -45.02
C GLU A 687 11.28 7.08 -44.81
N ILE A 688 10.95 6.58 -43.61
CA ILE A 688 9.60 6.11 -43.28
C ILE A 688 8.63 7.29 -43.18
N LEU A 689 9.02 8.39 -42.53
CA LEU A 689 8.20 9.59 -42.44
C LEU A 689 8.01 10.26 -43.81
N GLN A 690 9.07 10.37 -44.60
CA GLN A 690 9.01 10.91 -45.97
C GLN A 690 7.98 10.14 -46.81
N ARG A 691 8.05 8.81 -46.79
CA ARG A 691 7.09 7.93 -47.49
C ARG A 691 5.66 8.07 -46.95
N ALA A 692 5.49 8.25 -45.65
CA ALA A 692 4.17 8.48 -45.05
C ALA A 692 3.55 9.80 -45.52
N LEU A 693 4.34 10.87 -45.65
CA LEU A 693 3.90 12.17 -46.19
C LEU A 693 3.54 12.08 -47.67
N GLU A 694 4.40 11.48 -48.49
CA GLU A 694 4.18 11.29 -49.94
C GLU A 694 2.90 10.49 -50.21
N THR A 695 2.69 9.39 -49.47
CA THR A 695 1.48 8.55 -49.59
C THR A 695 0.23 9.18 -48.96
N ALA A 696 0.38 10.26 -48.18
CA ALA A 696 -0.72 11.13 -47.72
C ALA A 696 -0.98 12.32 -48.67
N GLY A 697 -0.28 12.39 -49.81
CA GLY A 697 -0.46 13.43 -50.83
C GLY A 697 0.42 14.69 -50.65
N VAL A 698 1.36 14.69 -49.70
CA VAL A 698 2.27 15.82 -49.45
C VAL A 698 3.57 15.60 -50.24
N GLN A 699 3.85 16.47 -51.23
CA GLN A 699 5.05 16.38 -52.07
C GLN A 699 6.10 17.48 -51.81
N ASP A 700 5.69 18.64 -51.26
CA ASP A 700 6.57 19.81 -51.06
C ASP A 700 7.37 19.80 -49.73
N VAL A 701 7.72 18.61 -49.24
CA VAL A 701 8.47 18.41 -48.00
C VAL A 701 9.63 17.43 -48.26
N ASP A 702 10.86 17.94 -48.23
CA ASP A 702 12.07 17.12 -48.15
C ASP A 702 12.61 17.08 -46.73
N LEU A 703 12.46 15.95 -46.05
CA LEU A 703 12.99 15.76 -44.70
C LEU A 703 14.51 15.67 -44.64
N LYS A 704 15.25 15.48 -45.75
CA LYS A 704 16.72 15.48 -45.71
C LYS A 704 17.28 16.88 -45.42
N SER A 705 16.59 17.91 -45.90
CA SER A 705 16.90 19.32 -45.65
C SER A 705 16.57 19.81 -44.23
N LEU A 706 15.72 19.09 -43.48
CA LEU A 706 15.35 19.43 -42.10
C LEU A 706 16.38 18.84 -41.13
N TYR A 707 17.15 19.68 -40.43
CA TYR A 707 18.22 19.24 -39.51
C TYR A 707 17.75 19.11 -38.05
N PHE A 708 18.53 18.44 -37.22
CA PHE A 708 18.29 18.31 -35.78
C PHE A 708 18.09 19.67 -35.12
N GLY A 709 17.02 19.79 -34.33
CA GLY A 709 16.61 21.05 -33.72
C GLY A 709 15.85 21.98 -34.67
N GLN A 710 15.38 21.49 -35.82
CA GLN A 710 14.48 22.24 -36.73
C GLN A 710 13.11 21.59 -36.81
N CYS A 711 12.08 22.40 -37.08
CA CYS A 711 10.71 21.93 -37.25
C CYS A 711 10.02 22.48 -38.52
N LYS A 712 8.96 21.81 -38.98
CA LYS A 712 8.11 22.27 -40.09
C LYS A 712 6.65 21.88 -39.85
N HIS A 713 5.73 22.80 -40.10
CA HIS A 713 4.30 22.51 -40.14
C HIS A 713 3.93 21.84 -41.48
N VAL A 714 3.07 20.82 -41.43
CA VAL A 714 2.60 20.08 -42.61
C VAL A 714 1.10 19.78 -42.48
N SER A 715 0.29 20.20 -43.45
CA SER A 715 -1.13 19.84 -43.53
C SER A 715 -1.31 18.45 -44.12
N LEU A 716 -2.31 17.70 -43.63
CA LEU A 716 -2.56 16.31 -44.00
C LEU A 716 -4.04 16.05 -44.32
N ASN A 717 -4.33 15.56 -45.51
CA ASN A 717 -5.69 15.25 -45.97
C ASN A 717 -6.05 13.78 -45.71
N LEU A 718 -5.88 13.31 -44.46
CA LEU A 718 -6.16 11.91 -44.06
C LEU A 718 -7.59 11.67 -43.58
N VAL A 719 -8.34 12.73 -43.25
CA VAL A 719 -9.74 12.66 -42.80
C VAL A 719 -10.52 13.81 -43.47
N SER A 720 -11.73 13.54 -43.95
CA SER A 720 -12.61 14.58 -44.51
C SER A 720 -13.41 15.24 -43.38
N THR A 721 -12.90 16.33 -42.80
CA THR A 721 -13.60 17.13 -41.77
C THR A 721 -13.89 18.55 -42.26
N SER A 722 -15.08 19.07 -41.91
CA SER A 722 -15.53 20.42 -42.30
C SER A 722 -14.95 21.56 -41.46
N ASN A 723 -14.10 21.27 -40.48
CA ASN A 723 -13.56 22.24 -39.52
C ASN A 723 -12.03 22.28 -39.63
N GLN A 724 -11.51 23.48 -39.93
CA GLN A 724 -10.11 23.91 -40.02
C GLN A 724 -9.00 22.84 -39.94
N ASP A 725 -8.33 22.62 -41.08
CA ASP A 725 -7.14 21.76 -41.25
C ASP A 725 -5.93 22.28 -40.47
N THR A 726 -5.91 22.03 -39.16
CA THR A 726 -4.75 22.34 -38.32
C THR A 726 -3.58 21.44 -38.75
N PRO A 727 -2.41 21.98 -39.11
CA PRO A 727 -1.28 21.17 -39.55
C PRO A 727 -0.65 20.39 -38.39
N ILE A 728 0.00 19.25 -38.71
CA ILE A 728 0.93 18.61 -37.78
C ILE A 728 2.23 19.43 -37.70
N LEU A 729 2.91 19.40 -36.57
CA LEU A 729 4.24 19.99 -36.39
C LEU A 729 5.27 18.85 -36.31
N ILE A 730 6.13 18.73 -37.31
CA ILE A 730 7.23 17.77 -37.37
C ILE A 730 8.50 18.46 -36.87
N SER A 731 9.07 18.01 -35.76
CA SER A 731 10.30 18.53 -35.17
C SER A 731 11.39 17.45 -35.21
N ARG A 732 12.52 17.68 -35.89
CA ARG A 732 13.59 16.67 -35.97
C ARG A 732 14.44 16.69 -34.70
N GLY A 733 14.38 15.61 -33.94
CA GLY A 733 15.01 15.47 -32.64
C GLY A 733 14.53 14.22 -31.90
N GLY A 734 14.90 14.13 -30.63
CA GLY A 734 14.30 13.16 -29.71
C GLY A 734 15.24 12.55 -28.69
N TYR A 735 14.60 11.78 -27.81
CA TYR A 735 15.12 11.36 -26.51
C TYR A 735 15.83 10.00 -26.50
N THR A 736 16.27 9.48 -27.65
CA THR A 736 16.96 8.17 -27.76
C THR A 736 18.45 8.26 -28.09
N GLY A 737 18.92 9.43 -28.53
CA GLY A 737 20.25 9.62 -29.10
C GLY A 737 20.39 9.16 -30.55
N GLU A 738 19.37 8.51 -31.14
CA GLU A 738 19.31 8.30 -32.59
C GLU A 738 18.78 9.53 -33.32
N ASP A 739 18.91 9.53 -34.65
CA ASP A 739 18.12 10.41 -35.50
C ASP A 739 16.62 10.10 -35.41
N GLY A 740 15.77 11.08 -35.64
CA GLY A 740 14.33 10.92 -35.48
C GLY A 740 13.55 12.23 -35.45
N PHE A 741 12.24 12.10 -35.27
CA PHE A 741 11.29 13.20 -35.27
C PHE A 741 10.31 13.03 -34.12
N GLU A 742 10.02 14.13 -33.43
CA GLU A 742 8.85 14.27 -32.57
C GLU A 742 7.76 15.00 -33.35
N ILE A 743 6.56 14.44 -33.38
CA ILE A 743 5.47 14.90 -34.25
C ILE A 743 4.27 15.21 -33.36
N SER A 744 3.93 16.50 -33.27
CA SER A 744 2.72 16.98 -32.61
C SER A 744 1.55 16.93 -33.60
N ILE A 745 0.45 16.31 -33.18
CA ILE A 745 -0.66 15.93 -34.05
C ILE A 745 -1.98 16.43 -33.44
N PRO A 746 -2.84 17.13 -34.20
CA PRO A 746 -4.17 17.50 -33.72
C PRO A 746 -5.01 16.28 -33.30
N PRO A 747 -5.95 16.42 -32.35
CA PRO A 747 -6.70 15.29 -31.79
C PRO A 747 -7.37 14.41 -32.86
N SER A 748 -7.98 15.02 -33.89
CA SER A 748 -8.67 14.34 -35.00
C SER A 748 -7.75 13.51 -35.91
N LEU A 749 -6.45 13.83 -35.97
CA LEU A 749 -5.46 13.17 -36.83
C LEU A 749 -4.58 12.18 -36.07
N THR A 750 -4.63 12.14 -34.74
CA THR A 750 -3.66 11.37 -33.92
C THR A 750 -3.67 9.86 -34.24
N VAL A 751 -4.83 9.20 -34.19
CA VAL A 751 -4.95 7.77 -34.54
C VAL A 751 -4.78 7.53 -36.05
N PRO A 752 -5.44 8.28 -36.96
CA PRO A 752 -5.27 8.10 -38.41
C PRO A 752 -3.82 8.22 -38.88
N PHE A 753 -3.11 9.27 -38.48
CA PHE A 753 -1.72 9.50 -38.90
C PHE A 753 -0.76 8.47 -38.31
N THR A 754 -0.91 8.12 -37.02
CA THR A 754 -0.07 7.10 -36.38
C THR A 754 -0.24 5.73 -37.06
N THR A 755 -1.48 5.35 -37.38
CA THR A 755 -1.78 4.11 -38.11
C THR A 755 -1.22 4.13 -39.53
N HIS A 756 -1.34 5.26 -40.24
CA HIS A 756 -0.77 5.45 -41.57
C HIS A 756 0.77 5.38 -41.57
N LEU A 757 1.43 5.97 -40.57
CA LEU A 757 2.88 5.93 -40.39
C LEU A 757 3.38 4.48 -40.13
N LEU A 758 2.71 3.74 -39.25
CA LEU A 758 2.98 2.32 -39.01
C LEU A 758 2.85 1.48 -40.29
N LYS A 759 1.81 1.75 -41.11
CA LYS A 759 1.59 1.10 -42.41
C LYS A 759 2.65 1.47 -43.45
N ALA A 760 3.06 2.73 -43.52
CA ALA A 760 4.10 3.21 -44.43
C ALA A 760 5.50 2.66 -44.08
N GLY A 761 5.78 2.44 -42.80
CA GLY A 761 6.99 1.75 -42.32
C GLY A 761 6.95 0.24 -42.59
N GLY A 762 5.87 -0.42 -42.18
CA GLY A 762 5.73 -1.88 -42.22
C GLY A 762 6.55 -2.58 -41.11
N LYS A 763 6.06 -3.74 -40.63
CA LYS A 763 6.58 -4.45 -39.44
C LYS A 763 8.07 -4.86 -39.50
N GLU A 764 8.67 -4.84 -40.69
CA GLU A 764 10.09 -5.15 -40.90
C GLU A 764 11.03 -3.97 -40.65
N ARG A 765 10.54 -2.72 -40.77
CA ARG A 765 11.33 -1.47 -40.62
C ARG A 765 10.85 -0.61 -39.46
N LEU A 766 9.55 -0.59 -39.16
CA LEU A 766 8.95 0.17 -38.07
C LEU A 766 8.18 -0.75 -37.10
N ARG A 767 8.38 -0.53 -35.80
CA ARG A 767 7.58 -1.13 -34.71
C ARG A 767 7.26 -0.09 -33.65
N LEU A 768 6.22 -0.33 -32.86
CA LEU A 768 6.01 0.42 -31.63
C LEU A 768 7.10 0.05 -30.60
N ALA A 769 7.46 0.98 -29.72
CA ALA A 769 8.41 0.73 -28.64
C ALA A 769 7.96 1.40 -27.33
N GLY A 770 8.17 0.69 -26.22
CA GLY A 770 7.67 1.09 -24.91
C GLY A 770 8.68 1.81 -24.04
N LEU A 771 8.23 2.26 -22.87
CA LEU A 771 9.01 3.02 -21.89
C LEU A 771 10.33 2.34 -21.49
N GLY A 772 10.38 1.01 -21.41
CA GLY A 772 11.61 0.29 -21.05
C GLY A 772 12.74 0.43 -22.09
N ALA A 773 12.39 0.45 -23.38
CA ALA A 773 13.36 0.70 -24.44
C ALA A 773 13.82 2.17 -24.41
N ARG A 774 12.88 3.11 -24.20
CA ARG A 774 13.17 4.54 -24.05
C ARG A 774 14.17 4.80 -22.90
N ASP A 775 13.97 4.21 -21.72
CA ASP A 775 14.84 4.44 -20.56
C ASP A 775 16.28 3.94 -20.76
N SER A 776 16.47 2.82 -21.47
CA SER A 776 17.82 2.34 -21.79
C SER A 776 18.49 3.15 -22.91
N LEU A 777 17.73 3.60 -23.93
CA LEU A 777 18.24 4.45 -25.02
C LEU A 777 18.67 5.84 -24.51
N ARG A 778 17.81 6.50 -23.72
CA ARG A 778 18.09 7.82 -23.14
C ARG A 778 19.29 7.78 -22.18
N LEU A 779 19.42 6.69 -21.41
CA LEU A 779 20.52 6.51 -20.47
C LEU A 779 21.85 6.35 -21.22
N GLU A 780 21.89 5.54 -22.28
CA GLU A 780 23.06 5.44 -23.17
C GLU A 780 23.43 6.79 -23.80
N ALA A 781 22.43 7.62 -24.14
CA ALA A 781 22.62 8.98 -24.62
C ALA A 781 22.92 10.02 -23.51
N GLY A 782 23.01 9.60 -22.24
CA GLY A 782 23.33 10.48 -21.10
C GLY A 782 22.25 11.51 -20.75
N MET A 783 21.02 11.32 -21.22
CA MET A 783 19.91 12.27 -21.05
C MET A 783 19.24 12.13 -19.68
N CYS A 784 18.99 13.28 -19.05
CA CYS A 784 18.34 13.39 -17.75
C CYS A 784 16.86 12.99 -17.83
N LEU A 785 16.34 12.34 -16.79
CA LEU A 785 14.91 12.17 -16.56
C LEU A 785 14.50 12.94 -15.29
N TYR A 786 13.51 13.82 -15.39
CA TYR A 786 12.99 14.54 -14.22
C TYR A 786 12.41 13.57 -13.17
N GLY A 787 12.57 13.89 -11.90
CA GLY A 787 12.21 13.04 -10.76
C GLY A 787 13.27 12.02 -10.37
N HIS A 788 14.24 11.73 -11.25
CA HIS A 788 15.35 10.81 -11.01
C HIS A 788 16.70 11.52 -11.06
N ASP A 789 17.02 12.17 -12.19
CA ASP A 789 18.29 12.87 -12.41
C ASP A 789 18.21 14.39 -12.16
N LEU A 790 17.00 14.95 -12.16
CA LEU A 790 16.67 16.36 -11.92
C LEU A 790 15.55 16.45 -10.89
N ASP A 791 15.63 17.47 -10.03
CA ASP A 791 14.64 17.82 -9.02
C ASP A 791 14.74 19.33 -8.71
N ASP A 792 13.78 19.86 -7.92
CA ASP A 792 13.76 21.26 -7.48
C ASP A 792 15.01 21.70 -6.67
N SER A 793 15.83 20.75 -6.20
CA SER A 793 17.10 20.99 -5.47
C SER A 793 18.33 21.05 -6.39
N THR A 794 18.15 20.73 -7.66
CA THR A 794 19.24 20.50 -8.61
C THR A 794 19.32 21.65 -9.60
N THR A 795 20.48 22.27 -9.68
CA THR A 795 20.74 23.35 -10.65
C THR A 795 21.18 22.81 -12.03
N PRO A 796 20.97 23.55 -13.14
CA PRO A 796 21.44 23.14 -14.47
C PRO A 796 22.95 22.89 -14.53
N VAL A 797 23.72 23.63 -13.73
CA VAL A 797 25.18 23.45 -13.67
C VAL A 797 25.53 22.13 -12.98
N GLU A 798 24.90 21.78 -11.85
CA GLU A 798 25.08 20.49 -11.17
C GLU A 798 24.73 19.31 -12.08
N ALA A 799 23.62 19.41 -12.81
CA ALA A 799 23.14 18.41 -13.76
C ALA A 799 24.04 18.20 -15.00
N GLY A 800 25.07 19.04 -15.18
CA GLY A 800 25.92 19.03 -16.38
C GLY A 800 25.24 19.63 -17.62
N LEU A 801 24.16 20.38 -17.43
CA LEU A 801 23.37 21.03 -18.47
C LEU A 801 23.81 22.47 -18.77
N SER A 802 24.98 22.91 -18.28
CA SER A 802 25.51 24.27 -18.47
C SER A 802 25.55 24.78 -19.93
N TRP A 803 25.44 23.88 -20.91
CA TRP A 803 25.38 24.20 -22.34
C TRP A 803 24.07 24.89 -22.76
N ILE A 804 22.96 24.72 -22.04
CA ILE A 804 21.70 25.46 -22.29
C ILE A 804 21.85 26.96 -21.96
N ILE A 805 22.82 27.31 -21.12
CA ILE A 805 23.06 28.69 -20.68
C ILE A 805 23.94 29.39 -21.73
N HIS A 806 23.32 30.14 -22.63
CA HIS A 806 23.98 30.82 -23.75
C HIS A 806 24.90 31.96 -23.30
N LYS A 807 25.85 32.39 -24.15
CA LYS A 807 26.95 33.31 -23.78
C LYS A 807 26.47 34.69 -23.33
N ASP A 808 25.43 35.19 -23.99
CA ASP A 808 24.68 36.39 -23.63
C ASP A 808 24.04 36.25 -22.24
N ARG A 809 23.27 35.18 -21.98
CA ARG A 809 22.66 34.89 -20.67
C ARG A 809 23.72 34.79 -19.56
N ARG A 810 24.87 34.17 -19.83
CA ARG A 810 26.01 34.09 -18.90
C ARG A 810 26.62 35.44 -18.53
N THR A 811 26.39 36.47 -19.34
CA THR A 811 26.96 37.82 -19.16
C THR A 811 25.92 38.78 -18.58
N ALA A 812 24.68 38.71 -19.04
CA ALA A 812 23.59 39.60 -18.65
C ALA A 812 22.85 39.15 -17.38
N GLY A 813 22.76 37.84 -17.10
CA GLY A 813 21.83 37.33 -16.09
C GLY A 813 20.38 37.58 -16.49
N GLY A 814 19.55 37.96 -15.54
CA GLY A 814 18.14 38.31 -15.77
C GLY A 814 17.25 37.10 -16.06
N PHE A 815 17.62 35.93 -15.52
CA PHE A 815 16.76 34.74 -15.45
C PHE A 815 16.67 34.25 -14.01
N HIS A 816 15.65 33.45 -13.73
CA HIS A 816 15.42 32.86 -12.41
C HIS A 816 16.64 32.10 -11.86
N GLY A 817 17.12 32.51 -10.69
CA GLY A 817 18.27 31.91 -10.01
C GLY A 817 19.63 32.18 -10.66
N ASP A 818 19.73 33.20 -11.53
CA ASP A 818 20.97 33.59 -12.20
C ASP A 818 22.12 33.86 -11.22
N GLU A 819 21.90 34.54 -10.10
CA GLU A 819 22.94 34.77 -9.08
C GLU A 819 23.65 33.48 -8.66
N THR A 820 22.86 32.43 -8.38
CA THR A 820 23.37 31.11 -7.99
C THR A 820 24.03 30.41 -9.18
N ILE A 821 23.35 30.36 -10.33
CA ILE A 821 23.79 29.63 -11.52
C ILE A 821 25.07 30.23 -12.12
N LEU A 822 25.15 31.56 -12.24
CA LEU A 822 26.34 32.28 -12.72
C LEU A 822 27.50 32.17 -11.73
N SER A 823 27.23 32.18 -10.42
CA SER A 823 28.26 31.91 -9.40
C SER A 823 28.84 30.50 -9.52
N GLN A 824 28.02 29.48 -9.83
CA GLN A 824 28.46 28.10 -10.04
C GLN A 824 29.22 27.87 -11.37
N LEU A 825 29.08 28.77 -12.35
CA LEU A 825 29.84 28.75 -13.60
C LEU A 825 31.23 29.37 -13.47
N ARG A 826 31.40 30.37 -12.58
CA ARG A 826 32.71 31.01 -12.29
C ARG A 826 33.62 30.08 -11.48
N SER A 827 34.93 30.18 -11.66
CA SER A 827 35.88 29.43 -10.83
C SER A 827 35.99 30.06 -9.43
N LYS A 828 36.49 29.29 -8.45
CA LYS A 828 36.79 29.83 -7.10
C LYS A 828 37.80 30.99 -7.12
N LYS A 829 38.65 31.10 -8.15
CA LYS A 829 39.60 32.21 -8.29
C LYS A 829 38.92 33.50 -8.76
N ASP A 830 37.81 33.37 -9.47
CA ASP A 830 37.03 34.47 -10.06
C ASP A 830 35.81 34.83 -9.18
N GLY A 831 35.90 34.58 -7.86
CA GLY A 831 34.81 34.81 -6.90
C GLY A 831 33.59 33.88 -7.06
N GLY A 832 33.70 32.80 -7.83
CA GLY A 832 32.62 31.83 -8.03
C GLY A 832 32.49 30.81 -6.90
N ALA A 833 31.31 30.23 -6.79
CA ALA A 833 31.00 29.08 -5.94
C ALA A 833 30.65 27.84 -6.78
N PRO A 834 31.66 27.13 -7.36
CA PRO A 834 31.44 25.83 -8.01
C PRO A 834 30.66 24.87 -7.12
N PRO A 835 29.91 23.92 -7.71
CA PRO A 835 28.93 23.12 -6.99
C PRO A 835 29.60 22.20 -5.96
N LYS A 836 28.76 21.63 -5.09
CA LYS A 836 29.17 20.59 -4.14
C LYS A 836 29.04 19.17 -4.72
N ARG A 837 28.30 19.01 -5.84
CA ARG A 837 28.12 17.76 -6.60
C ARG A 837 28.09 18.02 -8.11
N ARG A 838 28.42 17.04 -8.94
CA ARG A 838 28.16 17.06 -10.40
C ARG A 838 27.58 15.71 -10.84
N ARG A 839 26.64 15.74 -11.78
CA ARG A 839 26.16 14.52 -12.47
C ARG A 839 27.28 13.96 -13.33
N VAL A 840 27.49 12.65 -13.25
CA VAL A 840 28.49 11.90 -14.03
C VAL A 840 27.91 10.61 -14.56
N GLY A 841 28.54 10.05 -15.61
CA GLY A 841 28.32 8.68 -16.04
C GLY A 841 29.24 7.71 -15.32
N LEU A 842 28.79 6.47 -15.15
CA LEU A 842 29.49 5.38 -14.48
C LEU A 842 29.38 4.10 -15.32
N ILE A 843 30.48 3.36 -15.45
CA ILE A 843 30.47 1.94 -15.83
C ILE A 843 30.66 1.12 -14.54
N VAL A 844 29.84 0.09 -14.32
CA VAL A 844 29.83 -0.70 -13.07
C VAL A 844 30.04 -2.19 -13.34
N GLU A 845 31.01 -2.80 -12.65
CA GLU A 845 31.32 -4.22 -12.78
C GLU A 845 30.31 -5.14 -12.04
N GLY A 846 29.98 -6.26 -12.66
CA GLY A 846 29.14 -7.30 -12.06
C GLY A 846 27.65 -6.98 -12.13
N ALA A 847 27.05 -6.63 -10.99
CA ALA A 847 25.61 -6.37 -10.90
C ALA A 847 25.31 -4.87 -11.19
N PRO A 848 24.25 -4.54 -11.93
CA PRO A 848 23.91 -3.16 -12.24
C PRO A 848 23.62 -2.35 -10.98
N ALA A 849 24.28 -1.20 -10.84
CA ALA A 849 23.87 -0.18 -9.89
C ALA A 849 22.52 0.42 -10.36
N ARG A 850 21.54 0.41 -9.47
CA ARG A 850 20.23 1.06 -9.68
C ARG A 850 20.19 2.40 -8.97
N GLU A 851 19.15 3.18 -9.23
CA GLU A 851 18.80 4.33 -8.40
C GLU A 851 18.89 3.98 -6.91
N GLY A 852 19.37 4.91 -6.09
CA GLY A 852 19.60 4.67 -4.67
C GLY A 852 21.03 4.24 -4.34
N THR A 853 21.72 3.55 -5.25
CA THR A 853 23.04 2.94 -4.99
C THR A 853 24.06 3.99 -4.54
N GLU A 854 24.75 3.72 -3.43
CA GLU A 854 25.80 4.61 -2.92
C GLU A 854 27.06 4.49 -3.76
N ILE A 855 27.70 5.64 -4.02
CA ILE A 855 29.02 5.74 -4.63
C ILE A 855 30.01 6.05 -3.51
N VAL A 856 31.02 5.22 -3.34
CA VAL A 856 32.06 5.36 -2.31
C VAL A 856 33.45 5.53 -2.94
N ASP A 857 34.33 6.25 -2.26
CA ASP A 857 35.75 6.34 -2.62
C ASP A 857 36.45 5.01 -2.30
N PRO A 858 37.21 4.38 -3.22
CA PRO A 858 37.84 3.08 -2.97
C PRO A 858 38.93 3.15 -1.88
N GLY A 859 39.57 4.30 -1.70
CA GLY A 859 40.67 4.47 -0.74
C GLY A 859 40.19 4.61 0.71
N SER A 860 39.28 5.55 0.96
CA SER A 860 38.75 5.83 2.31
C SER A 860 37.50 5.00 2.65
N GLY A 861 36.75 4.53 1.65
CA GLY A 861 35.41 3.99 1.84
C GLY A 861 34.34 5.04 2.20
N GLU A 862 34.64 6.34 2.15
CA GLU A 862 33.65 7.40 2.39
C GLU A 862 32.59 7.43 1.28
N LYS A 863 31.34 7.74 1.64
CA LYS A 863 30.26 8.02 0.68
C LYS A 863 30.50 9.35 -0.03
N VAL A 864 30.80 9.28 -1.32
CA VAL A 864 31.11 10.43 -2.18
C VAL A 864 30.00 10.77 -3.17
N GLY A 865 28.99 9.91 -3.32
CA GLY A 865 27.87 10.18 -4.23
C GLY A 865 26.71 9.19 -4.12
N LYS A 866 25.75 9.33 -5.04
CA LYS A 866 24.57 8.46 -5.17
C LYS A 866 24.19 8.33 -6.66
N VAL A 867 23.81 7.11 -7.06
CA VAL A 867 23.24 6.80 -8.39
C VAL A 867 21.79 7.29 -8.47
N THR A 868 21.47 7.95 -9.58
CA THR A 868 20.13 8.45 -9.93
C THR A 868 19.43 7.56 -10.95
N SER A 869 20.14 7.14 -12.00
CA SER A 869 19.61 6.26 -13.05
C SER A 869 20.59 5.12 -13.32
N GLY A 870 20.13 3.90 -13.64
CA GLY A 870 21.06 2.82 -13.96
C GLY A 870 20.42 1.52 -14.47
N CYS A 871 20.98 0.97 -15.55
CA CYS A 871 20.55 -0.29 -16.15
C CYS A 871 21.70 -0.98 -16.93
N PRO A 872 21.55 -2.26 -17.31
CA PRO A 872 22.37 -2.86 -18.35
C PRO A 872 22.17 -2.13 -19.68
N SER A 873 23.25 -1.78 -20.39
CA SER A 873 23.25 -1.22 -21.74
C SER A 873 23.19 -2.34 -22.78
N PRO A 874 22.12 -2.46 -23.59
CA PRO A 874 22.04 -3.45 -24.66
C PRO A 874 23.04 -3.23 -25.79
N THR A 875 23.47 -1.99 -26.02
CA THR A 875 24.46 -1.64 -27.05
C THR A 875 25.90 -1.96 -26.61
N LEU A 876 26.27 -1.65 -25.36
CA LEU A 876 27.65 -1.79 -24.87
C LEU A 876 27.94 -3.14 -24.19
N GLY A 877 26.91 -3.90 -23.81
CA GLY A 877 27.07 -5.13 -23.03
C GLY A 877 27.62 -4.91 -21.61
N LYS A 878 27.49 -3.68 -21.07
CA LYS A 878 28.00 -3.26 -19.77
C LYS A 878 26.87 -2.71 -18.91
N ASN A 879 27.02 -2.69 -17.58
CA ASN A 879 26.12 -1.91 -16.74
C ASN A 879 26.55 -0.45 -16.76
N ILE A 880 25.62 0.45 -17.08
CA ILE A 880 25.83 1.89 -17.04
C ILE A 880 24.91 2.54 -16.01
N ALA A 881 25.37 3.61 -15.40
CA ALA A 881 24.59 4.38 -14.44
C ALA A 881 24.96 5.87 -14.51
N MET A 882 24.02 6.73 -14.15
CA MET A 882 24.26 8.15 -13.89
C MET A 882 24.11 8.41 -12.41
N GLY A 883 24.83 9.39 -11.89
CA GLY A 883 24.72 9.77 -10.49
C GLY A 883 25.44 11.06 -10.16
N TYR A 884 25.17 11.59 -8.98
CA TYR A 884 25.83 12.80 -8.47
C TYR A 884 27.00 12.40 -7.57
N ILE A 885 28.18 12.98 -7.83
CA ILE A 885 29.40 12.75 -7.05
C ILE A 885 30.06 14.08 -6.64
N LYS A 886 30.67 14.10 -5.44
CA LYS A 886 31.47 15.22 -4.92
C LYS A 886 32.72 15.45 -5.80
N PRO A 887 33.04 16.70 -6.19
CA PRO A 887 34.37 17.05 -6.68
C PRO A 887 35.45 16.77 -5.62
N PRO A 888 36.69 16.39 -5.99
CA PRO A 888 37.23 16.34 -7.36
C PRO A 888 36.99 15.01 -8.10
N LEU A 889 36.29 14.03 -7.49
CA LEU A 889 36.11 12.67 -8.03
C LEU A 889 35.18 12.61 -9.25
N ASN A 890 34.58 13.74 -9.65
CA ASN A 890 33.68 13.84 -10.79
C ASN A 890 34.38 13.86 -12.18
N LYS A 891 35.69 13.58 -12.24
CA LYS A 891 36.46 13.57 -13.49
C LYS A 891 36.40 12.20 -14.16
N ALA A 892 36.25 12.17 -15.48
CA ALA A 892 36.34 10.91 -16.24
C ALA A 892 37.70 10.22 -16.05
N GLY A 893 37.71 8.89 -15.95
CA GLY A 893 38.87 8.07 -15.59
C GLY A 893 39.06 7.91 -14.07
N THR A 894 38.19 8.48 -13.22
CA THR A 894 38.28 8.29 -11.77
C THR A 894 37.67 6.94 -11.37
N ALA A 895 38.46 6.09 -10.70
CA ALA A 895 37.97 4.86 -10.11
C ALA A 895 37.14 5.15 -8.84
N VAL A 896 35.98 4.51 -8.73
CA VAL A 896 35.06 4.59 -7.59
C VAL A 896 34.49 3.20 -7.29
N GLU A 897 33.75 3.03 -6.20
CA GLU A 897 32.98 1.80 -5.96
C GLU A 897 31.48 2.09 -5.81
N ALA A 898 30.64 1.19 -6.32
CA ALA A 898 29.19 1.21 -6.15
C ALA A 898 28.76 0.13 -5.15
N VAL A 899 27.96 0.47 -4.13
CA VAL A 899 27.53 -0.47 -3.07
C VAL A 899 26.27 -1.23 -3.50
N VAL A 900 26.44 -2.24 -4.34
CA VAL A 900 25.33 -3.02 -4.92
C VAL A 900 25.02 -4.25 -4.06
N ARG A 901 23.82 -4.28 -3.46
CA ARG A 901 23.35 -5.37 -2.56
C ARG A 901 24.35 -5.67 -1.43
N GLY A 902 24.83 -4.61 -0.77
CA GLY A 902 25.81 -4.69 0.33
C GLY A 902 27.24 -5.05 -0.09
N LYS A 903 27.51 -5.30 -1.37
CA LYS A 903 28.86 -5.58 -1.89
C LYS A 903 29.39 -4.38 -2.65
N ARG A 904 30.60 -3.94 -2.31
CA ARG A 904 31.31 -2.93 -3.10
C ARG A 904 31.68 -3.53 -4.46
N ARG A 905 31.35 -2.81 -5.53
CA ARG A 905 31.64 -3.17 -6.93
C ARG A 905 32.49 -2.08 -7.54
N LYS A 906 33.55 -2.47 -8.25
CA LYS A 906 34.37 -1.51 -9.01
C LYS A 906 33.49 -0.77 -10.00
N ALA A 907 33.70 0.53 -10.09
CA ALA A 907 33.08 1.39 -11.06
C ALA A 907 34.07 2.47 -11.53
N GLU A 908 33.84 3.00 -12.71
CA GLU A 908 34.67 4.07 -13.29
C GLU A 908 33.77 5.22 -13.70
N VAL A 909 34.16 6.44 -13.32
CA VAL A 909 33.54 7.67 -13.82
C VAL A 909 33.92 7.85 -15.29
N VAL A 910 32.92 7.91 -16.17
CA VAL A 910 33.11 8.03 -17.62
C VAL A 910 32.46 9.28 -18.19
N LYS A 911 32.88 9.67 -19.40
CA LYS A 911 32.20 10.74 -20.16
C LYS A 911 30.84 10.25 -20.64
N MET A 912 29.88 11.17 -20.71
CA MET A 912 28.59 10.96 -21.36
C MET A 912 28.54 11.78 -22.67
N PRO A 913 27.78 11.34 -23.69
CA PRO A 913 26.97 10.12 -23.71
C PRO A 913 27.83 8.83 -23.73
N PHE A 914 27.28 7.71 -23.26
CA PHE A 914 27.97 6.41 -23.25
C PHE A 914 28.05 5.80 -24.65
N VAL A 915 27.00 6.03 -25.46
CA VAL A 915 26.94 5.72 -26.89
C VAL A 915 26.84 7.04 -27.64
N LYS A 916 27.67 7.22 -28.68
CA LYS A 916 27.66 8.45 -29.49
C LYS A 916 26.28 8.63 -30.13
N SER A 917 25.69 9.82 -30.00
CA SER A 917 24.43 10.18 -30.64
C SER A 917 24.57 10.33 -32.16
N ASN A 918 23.55 9.88 -32.91
CA ASN A 918 23.50 9.83 -34.38
C ASN A 918 22.58 10.90 -35.00
N TYR A 919 22.23 11.95 -34.25
CA TYR A 919 21.40 13.07 -34.71
C TYR A 919 21.82 13.64 -36.07
N TRP A 920 20.88 13.78 -37.00
CA TRP A 920 21.12 14.37 -38.32
C TRP A 920 21.44 15.86 -38.23
N LYS A 921 22.69 16.24 -38.48
CA LYS A 921 23.15 17.63 -38.39
C LYS A 921 23.74 18.07 -39.72
N GLN A 922 23.63 19.36 -40.02
CA GLN A 922 24.29 19.93 -41.19
C GLN A 922 25.81 19.72 -41.09
N ALA A 923 26.44 19.38 -42.21
CA ALA A 923 27.89 19.20 -42.26
C ALA A 923 28.60 20.52 -41.92
N ALA A 924 29.53 20.49 -40.97
CA ALA A 924 30.31 21.66 -40.59
C ALA A 924 31.25 22.06 -41.74
N GLY A 925 30.84 23.04 -42.55
CA GLY A 925 31.63 23.57 -43.67
C GLY A 925 30.82 24.10 -44.86
N THR A 926 29.53 23.80 -44.96
CA THR A 926 28.66 24.33 -46.05
C THR A 926 27.78 25.47 -45.54
N SER A 927 28.23 26.71 -45.71
CA SER A 927 27.35 27.89 -45.61
C SER A 927 26.24 27.80 -46.67
N PRO A 928 25.00 28.21 -46.37
CA PRO A 928 23.99 28.46 -47.40
C PRO A 928 24.47 29.60 -48.30
N GLY A 929 24.36 29.41 -49.62
CA GLY A 929 24.53 30.45 -50.63
C GLY A 929 23.21 31.01 -51.10
#